data_AF-A0A939VB35-F1
#
_entry.id   AF-A0A939VB35-F1
#
_cell.length_a   1.000
_cell.length_b   1.000
_cell.length_c   1.000
_cell.angle_alpha   90.00
_cell.angle_beta   90.00
_cell.angle_gamma   90.00
#
_symmetry.space_group_name_H-M   'P 1'
#
loop_
_entity.id
_entity.type
_entity.pdbx_description
1 polymer ?
#
loop_
_entity_poly.entity_id
_entity_poly.type
_entity_poly.pdbx_seq_one_letter_code
_entity_poly.pdbx_strand_id
1 'polypeptide(L)'
;MKRVILNIFCFIAATVLFDGCIKELFEGPSYGEGEMIDLVIPFGSPKGPVVTVSTKSALSEADESHVFNLYLLIFDGSNSDSKKVYGHYFDGTNLGSGTDPSNWWTVNNGASSTTGSLHIKTAKKGGCTIVAVANMNPDDLDVSPGLLSTIRTYGALQGIIATQVRSEIAANSGYFLMTDQISGVDILGNGSANDISNKTLHLKRLYAKISFEVQVGKAGAAAGIRKFVPDRWQVVNVPTCSYLLERNLGDSWPVYDAAQDADQFFQTNDQGFETEKLAKDPDNPSEYVYYHDGVTKATCYGFSFYMMENRKPPYARTGDVLPSPFTYADRERQIKDGSGHNTGLRYADERATYIIMTGKIVMGVTSEFGNENATLDANVQYIIHLGNFGSSNSDFNILRNHNYLYKIYINGAEDIKTEVITGVENEPGATGRVVVAEEKVFDSDCHYSTQVISFHYNLIDPSQISWYVETPFNPEGAGPDEGLELSDIDYKWVEFHVNEMQNNGLYSQNRVEYKPHDWPRYDELGIAPGTKGHTMYVNEIVEYLKHQKNQYDLWLADHSLPRGDFDEDVDEHGNPDPKISVTAFVNEYYYEEHPTKGGFDPTLWKLVVNHPMRRLHILASSRRSADGESMSIGSSFTLQQRSIQSIYAIHEVDGLHSAWGMEFTDDNNETGLTKFCKPGTPAENCNNFSSTNGRLNTLKLWNVLNPDGSQNPAVRYWADYLDLNGTNETPQLWGDYNYLRYSCLSRNRDNDGDGIIDPEEIRWYMASDIQLIGVFLGAYSIEGDARLYQKGAEDREASYSEKDKWRQHIVASNQYIYHSGIPNDWPNSNKYARVIWAEEGINGSHMSYSSATEQTTYFSTRCVRNLGYYYDAGSNQNVDITEAPPEIEPDPYVTMTRKKLNDDGTVSDYPESNPANTYNDKTFYQFDCSRINATSLREAVDHELVSHDENSPMACLSRGFEAAPVSTSITMKSYQNYSFGGETYNLQYFNHMDNYLAASFGGLDVNLNVCPAGYRLPNVREMSVIWNVLSALNTGDSDYIGKDPVPSRTHWSLGCHGTGKVTNAWGWGMTNQKSLMANKNGTSSHLITKPRCVKDL
;
A
#
# COMPACT_ATOMS: atom_id res chain seq x y z
N MET A 1 -6.49 -8.11 -51.62
CA MET A 1 -7.27 -8.96 -50.68
C MET A 1 -7.19 -10.47 -50.99
N LYS A 2 -7.57 -10.97 -52.17
CA LYS A 2 -7.52 -12.44 -52.45
C LYS A 2 -6.12 -13.10 -52.37
N ARG A 3 -5.03 -12.38 -52.69
CA ARG A 3 -3.64 -12.92 -52.57
C ARG A 3 -3.09 -12.92 -51.14
N VAL A 4 -3.58 -12.05 -50.26
CA VAL A 4 -3.14 -11.98 -48.86
C VAL A 4 -3.85 -13.07 -48.05
N ILE A 5 -5.13 -13.31 -48.33
CA ILE A 5 -5.90 -14.42 -47.73
C ILE A 5 -5.35 -15.79 -48.18
N LEU A 6 -4.90 -15.93 -49.43
CA LEU A 6 -4.30 -17.18 -49.91
C LEU A 6 -2.93 -17.45 -49.26
N ASN A 7 -2.13 -16.41 -49.02
CA ASN A 7 -0.85 -16.57 -48.31
C ASN A 7 -1.03 -16.86 -46.82
N ILE A 8 -2.04 -16.29 -46.18
CA ILE A 8 -2.42 -16.61 -44.79
C ILE A 8 -2.97 -18.04 -44.70
N PHE A 9 -3.77 -18.50 -45.66
CA PHE A 9 -4.24 -19.90 -45.71
C PHE A 9 -3.12 -20.90 -46.01
N CYS A 10 -2.13 -20.54 -46.85
CA CYS A 10 -0.96 -21.38 -47.07
C CYS A 10 -0.01 -21.41 -45.85
N PHE A 11 0.04 -20.34 -45.05
CA PHE A 11 0.81 -20.32 -43.79
C PHE A 11 0.11 -21.13 -42.70
N ILE A 12 -1.24 -21.06 -42.60
CA ILE A 12 -2.04 -21.84 -41.65
C ILE A 12 -2.12 -23.33 -42.05
N ALA A 13 -2.17 -23.65 -43.35
CA ALA A 13 -2.10 -25.03 -43.81
C ALA A 13 -0.70 -25.64 -43.65
N ALA A 14 0.36 -24.82 -43.65
CA ALA A 14 1.71 -25.26 -43.33
C ALA A 14 1.90 -25.50 -41.82
N THR A 15 1.19 -24.78 -40.94
CA THR A 15 1.25 -25.03 -39.48
C THR A 15 0.37 -26.20 -39.03
N VAL A 16 -0.74 -26.51 -39.73
CA VAL A 16 -1.63 -27.63 -39.37
C VAL A 16 -1.15 -29.00 -39.92
N LEU A 17 -0.19 -29.02 -40.84
CA LEU A 17 0.43 -30.28 -41.33
C LEU A 17 1.66 -30.75 -40.52
N PHE A 18 1.99 -30.09 -39.42
CA PHE A 18 3.02 -30.55 -38.47
C PHE A 18 2.47 -31.11 -37.14
N ASP A 19 1.15 -31.22 -36.97
CA ASP A 19 0.54 -32.06 -35.92
C ASP A 19 0.50 -33.53 -36.36
N GLY A 20 1.69 -34.11 -36.51
CA GLY A 20 1.87 -35.55 -36.43
C GLY A 20 2.37 -35.89 -35.04
N CYS A 21 1.77 -36.88 -34.37
CA CYS A 21 2.33 -37.51 -33.18
C CYS A 21 3.83 -37.72 -33.36
N ILE A 22 4.66 -36.86 -32.74
CA ILE A 22 6.03 -37.21 -32.47
C ILE A 22 5.94 -38.22 -31.33
N LYS A 23 5.85 -39.49 -31.72
CA LYS A 23 6.31 -40.57 -30.86
C LYS A 23 7.73 -40.19 -30.49
N GLU A 24 7.98 -39.93 -29.20
CA GLU A 24 9.29 -39.62 -28.66
C GLU A 24 10.30 -40.68 -29.14
N LEU A 25 11.01 -40.36 -30.22
CA LEU A 25 12.23 -41.05 -30.58
C LEU A 25 13.29 -40.42 -29.68
N PHE A 26 13.43 -41.01 -28.49
CA PHE A 26 14.71 -41.04 -27.81
C PHE A 26 15.72 -41.69 -28.75
N GLU A 27 16.27 -40.93 -29.70
CA GLU A 27 17.67 -41.14 -30.04
C GLU A 27 18.44 -40.55 -28.86
N GLY A 28 18.61 -41.40 -27.84
CA GLY A 28 19.64 -41.19 -26.84
C GLY A 28 20.97 -40.90 -27.55
N PRO A 29 21.90 -40.18 -26.89
CA PRO A 29 23.20 -39.93 -27.49
C PRO A 29 23.75 -41.25 -28.02
N SER A 30 24.18 -41.28 -29.29
CA SER A 30 24.92 -42.40 -29.86
C SER A 30 25.96 -42.84 -28.84
N TYR A 31 25.69 -43.95 -28.14
CA TYR A 31 26.56 -44.50 -27.12
C TYR A 31 27.85 -44.95 -27.82
N GLY A 32 28.81 -44.03 -27.92
CA GLY A 32 30.21 -44.41 -28.07
C GLY A 32 30.59 -45.12 -26.78
N GLU A 33 31.08 -46.35 -26.89
CA GLU A 33 31.57 -47.20 -25.80
C GLU A 33 32.34 -46.37 -24.76
N GLY A 34 31.71 -46.12 -23.61
CA GLY A 34 32.26 -45.36 -22.51
C GLY A 34 31.51 -45.68 -21.22
N GLU A 35 32.25 -45.95 -20.16
CA GLU A 35 31.72 -46.21 -18.82
C GLU A 35 30.90 -45.01 -18.32
N MET A 36 29.62 -45.23 -17.96
CA MET A 36 28.77 -44.22 -17.31
C MET A 36 29.22 -44.06 -15.85
N ILE A 37 29.29 -42.83 -15.38
CA ILE A 37 29.84 -42.47 -14.06
C ILE A 37 28.75 -41.80 -13.25
N ASP A 38 28.60 -42.23 -11.99
CA ASP A 38 27.82 -41.52 -10.99
C ASP A 38 28.58 -40.27 -10.53
N LEU A 39 27.98 -39.10 -10.74
CA LEU A 39 28.53 -37.80 -10.35
C LEU A 39 27.62 -37.17 -9.29
N VAL A 40 28.24 -36.76 -8.18
CA VAL A 40 27.59 -35.98 -7.12
C VAL A 40 28.05 -34.53 -7.24
N ILE A 41 27.10 -33.61 -7.36
CA ILE A 41 27.37 -32.18 -7.49
C ILE A 41 26.70 -31.46 -6.33
N PRO A 42 27.45 -31.04 -5.29
CA PRO A 42 26.86 -30.21 -4.25
C PRO A 42 26.52 -28.82 -4.81
N PHE A 43 25.41 -28.28 -4.33
CA PHE A 43 25.04 -26.90 -4.58
C PHE A 43 24.60 -26.24 -3.28
N GLY A 44 24.69 -24.91 -3.26
CA GLY A 44 24.10 -24.10 -2.21
C GLY A 44 23.86 -22.68 -2.70
N SER A 45 22.95 -21.99 -2.03
CA SER A 45 22.74 -20.57 -2.22
C SER A 45 23.30 -19.86 -0.97
N PRO A 46 24.58 -19.42 -0.99
CA PRO A 46 25.19 -18.78 0.16
C PRO A 46 24.51 -17.45 0.49
N LYS A 47 24.55 -17.09 1.78
CA LYS A 47 24.11 -15.80 2.29
C LYS A 47 24.81 -14.64 1.59
N GLY A 48 24.05 -13.61 1.24
CA GLY A 48 24.62 -12.31 0.88
C GLY A 48 25.13 -11.58 2.14
N PRO A 49 25.98 -10.55 2.03
CA PRO A 49 26.27 -9.67 3.15
C PRO A 49 24.96 -9.04 3.69
N VAL A 50 24.75 -9.17 5.01
CA VAL A 50 23.48 -8.89 5.67
C VAL A 50 23.29 -7.39 5.92
N VAL A 51 22.16 -6.87 5.49
CA VAL A 51 21.55 -5.67 6.07
C VAL A 51 20.05 -5.92 6.20
N THR A 52 19.52 -5.73 7.43
CA THR A 52 18.16 -6.11 7.83
C THR A 52 17.25 -4.89 7.76
N VAL A 53 16.65 -4.68 6.59
CA VAL A 53 15.37 -3.97 6.46
C VAL A 53 14.36 -5.02 6.01
N SER A 54 13.42 -5.37 6.88
CA SER A 54 12.34 -6.30 6.56
C SER A 54 11.12 -5.48 6.18
N THR A 55 10.90 -5.31 4.89
CA THR A 55 9.75 -4.58 4.33
C THR A 55 8.78 -5.55 3.68
N LYS A 56 7.61 -5.08 3.22
CA LYS A 56 6.67 -5.91 2.46
C LYS A 56 7.42 -6.53 1.29
N SER A 57 7.93 -5.75 0.35
CA SER A 57 8.54 -6.29 -0.88
C SER A 57 9.82 -7.11 -0.67
N ALA A 58 10.33 -7.23 0.57
CA ALA A 58 11.52 -8.00 0.88
C ALA A 58 11.19 -9.36 1.53
N LEU A 59 11.59 -10.44 0.88
CA LEU A 59 11.63 -11.75 1.54
C LEU A 59 12.77 -11.81 2.56
N SER A 60 12.69 -12.77 3.49
CA SER A 60 13.80 -13.00 4.42
C SER A 60 15.01 -13.55 3.65
N GLU A 61 16.22 -13.33 4.16
CA GLU A 61 17.45 -13.81 3.50
C GLU A 61 17.43 -15.33 3.26
N ALA A 62 16.80 -16.10 4.16
CA ALA A 62 16.63 -17.53 4.01
C ALA A 62 15.71 -17.85 2.82
N ASP A 63 14.56 -17.18 2.76
CA ASP A 63 13.56 -17.41 1.71
C ASP A 63 14.08 -17.00 0.34
N GLU A 64 14.82 -15.88 0.27
CA GLU A 64 15.50 -15.45 -0.94
C GLU A 64 16.49 -16.51 -1.45
N SER A 65 17.00 -17.38 -0.57
CA SER A 65 17.98 -18.42 -0.92
C SER A 65 17.35 -19.75 -1.34
N HIS A 66 16.03 -19.92 -1.19
CA HIS A 66 15.36 -21.18 -1.46
C HIS A 66 15.49 -21.62 -2.92
N VAL A 67 15.65 -22.92 -3.12
CA VAL A 67 15.70 -23.55 -4.45
C VAL A 67 14.54 -24.52 -4.57
N PHE A 68 13.71 -24.33 -5.60
CA PHE A 68 12.49 -25.11 -5.86
C PHE A 68 12.65 -26.03 -7.08
N ASN A 69 13.41 -25.60 -8.07
CA ASN A 69 13.74 -26.39 -9.27
C ASN A 69 15.13 -26.01 -9.80
N LEU A 70 15.73 -26.87 -10.63
CA LEU A 70 17.09 -26.66 -11.15
C LEU A 70 17.30 -27.36 -12.51
N TYR A 71 17.91 -26.69 -13.47
CA TYR A 71 18.40 -27.27 -14.71
C TYR A 71 19.93 -27.34 -14.69
N LEU A 72 20.48 -28.53 -14.89
CA LEU A 72 21.91 -28.77 -14.97
C LEU A 72 22.34 -28.93 -16.43
N LEU A 73 23.37 -28.22 -16.85
CA LEU A 73 24.02 -28.37 -18.15
C LEU A 73 25.51 -28.69 -17.96
N ILE A 74 26.05 -29.60 -18.78
CA ILE A 74 27.50 -29.87 -18.84
C ILE A 74 27.97 -29.69 -20.28
N PHE A 75 29.05 -28.94 -20.45
CA PHE A 75 29.72 -28.69 -21.73
C PHE A 75 31.12 -29.32 -21.74
N ASP A 76 31.60 -29.72 -22.91
CA ASP A 76 32.93 -30.34 -23.08
C ASP A 76 34.13 -29.38 -22.97
N GLY A 77 33.89 -28.13 -22.57
CA GLY A 77 34.90 -27.09 -22.39
C GLY A 77 34.26 -25.77 -21.96
N SER A 78 35.05 -24.71 -21.89
CA SER A 78 34.63 -23.35 -21.50
C SER A 78 34.67 -22.34 -22.65
N ASN A 79 34.94 -22.79 -23.89
CA ASN A 79 34.96 -21.92 -25.06
C ASN A 79 33.55 -21.81 -25.65
N SER A 80 33.24 -20.72 -26.36
CA SER A 80 31.90 -20.52 -26.92
C SER A 80 31.44 -21.64 -27.88
N ASP A 81 32.37 -22.33 -28.54
CA ASP A 81 32.08 -23.48 -29.43
C ASP A 81 31.94 -24.83 -28.71
N SER A 82 32.20 -24.88 -27.39
CA SER A 82 32.09 -26.12 -26.60
C SER A 82 30.68 -26.69 -26.63
N LYS A 83 30.56 -28.00 -26.84
CA LYS A 83 29.28 -28.69 -27.07
C LYS A 83 28.68 -29.19 -25.78
N LYS A 84 27.35 -29.12 -25.68
CA LYS A 84 26.58 -29.72 -24.58
C LYS A 84 26.74 -31.24 -24.60
N VAL A 85 27.18 -31.82 -23.50
CA VAL A 85 27.34 -33.27 -23.30
C VAL A 85 26.30 -33.85 -22.34
N TYR A 86 25.69 -33.02 -21.49
CA TYR A 86 24.62 -33.43 -20.57
C TYR A 86 23.63 -32.27 -20.35
N GLY A 87 22.37 -32.61 -20.11
CA GLY A 87 21.32 -31.67 -19.75
C GLY A 87 20.18 -32.38 -19.03
N HIS A 88 19.79 -31.91 -17.84
CA HIS A 88 18.66 -32.47 -17.10
C HIS A 88 17.96 -31.42 -16.24
N TYR A 89 16.64 -31.51 -16.15
CA TYR A 89 15.80 -30.67 -15.29
C TYR A 89 15.42 -31.46 -14.04
N PHE A 90 15.54 -30.81 -12.88
CA PHE A 90 15.21 -31.31 -11.57
C PHE A 90 14.06 -30.49 -10.99
N ASP A 91 13.01 -31.18 -10.57
CA ASP A 91 11.88 -30.61 -9.85
C ASP A 91 11.44 -31.52 -8.69
N GLY A 92 10.21 -31.32 -8.21
CA GLY A 92 9.62 -32.13 -7.14
C GLY A 92 9.53 -33.63 -7.47
N THR A 93 9.53 -34.02 -8.74
CA THR A 93 9.48 -35.44 -9.16
C THR A 93 10.81 -36.16 -9.04
N ASN A 94 11.93 -35.42 -8.97
CA ASN A 94 13.28 -35.99 -8.86
C ASN A 94 13.81 -36.02 -7.43
N LEU A 95 13.01 -35.61 -6.44
CA LEU A 95 13.40 -35.61 -5.03
C LEU A 95 13.55 -37.04 -4.52
N GLY A 96 14.75 -37.39 -4.04
CA GLY A 96 15.05 -38.76 -3.61
C GLY A 96 16.12 -38.82 -2.53
N SER A 97 16.20 -39.98 -1.87
CA SER A 97 17.21 -40.30 -0.86
C SER A 97 18.09 -41.50 -1.25
N GLY A 98 18.23 -41.76 -2.55
CA GLY A 98 19.13 -42.80 -3.10
C GLY A 98 18.47 -44.10 -3.59
N THR A 99 17.14 -44.17 -3.71
CA THR A 99 16.42 -45.37 -4.19
C THR A 99 15.95 -45.30 -5.66
N ASP A 100 16.17 -44.18 -6.36
CA ASP A 100 15.66 -43.92 -7.72
C ASP A 100 16.75 -44.18 -8.81
N PRO A 101 16.48 -44.83 -9.97
CA PRO A 101 17.53 -45.53 -10.71
C PRO A 101 18.55 -44.71 -11.54
N SER A 102 18.37 -43.41 -11.79
CA SER A 102 19.27 -42.70 -12.74
C SER A 102 19.63 -41.24 -12.48
N ASN A 103 18.70 -40.35 -12.09
CA ASN A 103 19.00 -38.95 -11.74
C ASN A 103 18.06 -38.51 -10.61
N TRP A 104 18.59 -37.92 -9.55
CA TRP A 104 17.81 -37.41 -8.42
C TRP A 104 18.55 -36.28 -7.72
N TRP A 105 17.87 -35.55 -6.84
CA TRP A 105 18.51 -34.50 -6.03
C TRP A 105 18.01 -34.49 -4.59
N THR A 106 18.85 -33.94 -3.72
CA THR A 106 18.48 -33.47 -2.39
C THR A 106 18.49 -31.95 -2.38
N VAL A 107 17.50 -31.35 -1.74
CA VAL A 107 17.44 -29.91 -1.48
C VAL A 107 16.94 -29.69 -0.07
N ASN A 108 17.64 -28.86 0.68
CA ASN A 108 17.26 -28.47 2.03
C ASN A 108 17.19 -26.94 2.08
N ASN A 109 15.97 -26.43 1.96
CA ASN A 109 15.61 -25.02 2.14
C ASN A 109 15.53 -24.72 3.64
N GLY A 110 16.69 -24.65 4.29
CA GLY A 110 16.79 -24.44 5.73
C GLY A 110 16.62 -22.98 6.12
N ALA A 111 16.31 -22.72 7.39
CA ALA A 111 16.05 -21.39 7.95
C ALA A 111 17.21 -20.37 7.87
N SER A 112 18.36 -20.76 7.34
CA SER A 112 19.55 -19.91 7.23
C SER A 112 20.24 -19.98 5.86
N SER A 113 20.04 -21.03 5.07
CA SER A 113 20.58 -21.15 3.71
C SER A 113 20.05 -22.42 3.04
N THR A 114 20.00 -22.40 1.70
CA THR A 114 19.77 -23.62 0.94
C THR A 114 21.03 -24.42 0.70
N THR A 115 20.94 -25.73 0.92
CA THR A 115 21.99 -26.70 0.60
C THR A 115 21.38 -27.89 -0.14
N GLY A 116 22.16 -28.54 -0.99
CA GLY A 116 21.68 -29.72 -1.69
C GLY A 116 22.76 -30.42 -2.50
N SER A 117 22.37 -31.51 -3.14
CA SER A 117 23.24 -32.27 -4.04
C SER A 117 22.47 -32.86 -5.21
N LEU A 118 23.02 -32.75 -6.41
CA LEU A 118 22.53 -33.41 -7.61
C LEU A 118 23.27 -34.73 -7.78
N HIS A 119 22.54 -35.80 -8.07
CA HIS A 119 23.07 -37.14 -8.34
C HIS A 119 22.70 -37.51 -9.76
N ILE A 120 23.69 -37.63 -10.64
CA ILE A 120 23.47 -37.90 -12.07
C ILE A 120 24.35 -39.01 -12.59
N LYS A 121 23.93 -39.62 -13.70
CA LYS A 121 24.76 -40.52 -14.51
C LYS A 121 25.20 -39.83 -15.79
N THR A 122 26.51 -39.68 -16.00
CA THR A 122 27.08 -39.02 -17.18
C THR A 122 28.35 -39.71 -17.68
N ALA A 123 28.78 -39.39 -18.91
CA ALA A 123 29.96 -39.99 -19.53
C ALA A 123 31.27 -39.37 -19.04
N LYS A 124 32.35 -40.15 -19.05
CA LYS A 124 33.71 -39.68 -18.74
C LYS A 124 34.13 -38.54 -19.66
N LYS A 125 34.53 -37.41 -19.07
CA LYS A 125 35.00 -36.24 -19.83
C LYS A 125 35.87 -35.32 -18.97
N GLY A 126 37.00 -34.89 -19.51
CA GLY A 126 37.91 -33.93 -18.88
C GLY A 126 37.67 -32.50 -19.37
N GLY A 127 38.03 -31.51 -18.53
CA GLY A 127 37.97 -30.09 -18.84
C GLY A 127 36.57 -29.52 -18.99
N CYS A 128 35.55 -30.14 -18.40
CA CYS A 128 34.16 -29.75 -18.56
C CYS A 128 33.84 -28.42 -17.87
N THR A 129 32.79 -27.77 -18.38
CA THR A 129 32.09 -26.68 -17.69
C THR A 129 30.73 -27.15 -17.25
N ILE A 130 30.45 -27.06 -15.95
CA ILE A 130 29.16 -27.39 -15.34
C ILE A 130 28.45 -26.07 -15.08
N VAL A 131 27.19 -25.96 -15.49
CA VAL A 131 26.34 -24.78 -15.27
C VAL A 131 25.02 -25.24 -14.66
N ALA A 132 24.59 -24.55 -13.61
CA ALA A 132 23.26 -24.73 -13.03
C ALA A 132 22.43 -23.45 -13.18
N VAL A 133 21.17 -23.63 -13.52
CA VAL A 133 20.15 -22.58 -13.56
C VAL A 133 19.02 -23.03 -12.64
N ALA A 134 18.73 -22.29 -11.57
CA ALA A 134 17.75 -22.67 -10.55
C ALA A 134 16.60 -21.68 -10.48
N ASN A 135 15.43 -22.15 -10.01
CA ASN A 135 14.19 -21.38 -9.88
C ASN A 135 13.72 -20.75 -11.18
N MET A 136 13.70 -21.55 -12.26
CA MET A 136 13.07 -21.12 -13.50
C MET A 136 11.57 -21.01 -13.27
N ASN A 137 11.04 -19.81 -13.54
CA ASN A 137 9.62 -19.52 -13.62
C ASN A 137 9.36 -18.69 -14.89
N PRO A 138 8.83 -19.28 -15.97
CA PRO A 138 8.63 -18.60 -17.24
C PRO A 138 7.62 -17.46 -17.19
N ASP A 139 6.81 -17.37 -16.12
CA ASP A 139 5.88 -16.26 -15.90
C ASP A 139 6.56 -15.01 -15.34
N ASP A 140 7.75 -15.16 -14.72
CA ASP A 140 8.55 -14.06 -14.17
C ASP A 140 9.64 -13.60 -15.17
N LEU A 141 10.48 -14.56 -15.62
CA LEU A 141 11.55 -14.36 -16.60
C LEU A 141 11.42 -15.42 -17.69
N ASP A 142 11.62 -15.06 -18.95
CA ASP A 142 11.46 -15.92 -20.15
C ASP A 142 12.46 -17.10 -20.28
N VAL A 143 12.96 -17.62 -19.16
CA VAL A 143 13.87 -18.75 -19.06
C VAL A 143 13.10 -19.99 -18.58
N SER A 144 12.97 -20.98 -19.46
CA SER A 144 12.28 -22.23 -19.17
C SER A 144 13.17 -23.47 -19.34
N PRO A 145 12.81 -24.61 -18.71
CA PRO A 145 13.46 -25.89 -18.98
C PRO A 145 13.41 -26.26 -20.48
N GLY A 146 12.30 -25.93 -21.14
CA GLY A 146 12.12 -26.10 -22.58
C GLY A 146 13.19 -25.35 -23.38
N LEU A 147 13.41 -24.06 -23.09
CA LEU A 147 14.46 -23.25 -23.71
C LEU A 147 15.86 -23.88 -23.49
N LEU A 148 16.22 -24.17 -22.24
CA LEU A 148 17.54 -24.70 -21.90
C LEU A 148 17.81 -26.08 -22.52
N SER A 149 16.76 -26.88 -22.73
CA SER A 149 16.87 -28.17 -23.43
C SER A 149 17.34 -28.02 -24.88
N THR A 150 17.04 -26.90 -25.54
CA THR A 150 17.41 -26.63 -26.95
C THR A 150 18.87 -26.21 -27.11
N ILE A 151 19.51 -25.69 -26.06
CA ILE A 151 20.89 -25.20 -26.11
C ILE A 151 21.87 -26.32 -26.51
N ARG A 152 22.79 -26.02 -27.43
CA ARG A 152 23.76 -27.00 -27.97
C ARG A 152 25.22 -26.61 -27.72
N THR A 153 25.52 -25.32 -27.58
CA THR A 153 26.88 -24.82 -27.34
C THR A 153 26.93 -23.91 -26.12
N TYR A 154 28.10 -23.82 -25.49
CA TYR A 154 28.31 -22.94 -24.34
C TYR A 154 28.12 -21.46 -24.72
N GLY A 155 28.55 -21.06 -25.92
CA GLY A 155 28.33 -19.72 -26.44
C GLY A 155 26.86 -19.36 -26.64
N ALA A 156 26.02 -20.33 -27.02
CA ALA A 156 24.58 -20.11 -27.08
C ALA A 156 23.97 -19.89 -25.68
N LEU A 157 24.50 -20.55 -24.65
CA LEU A 157 24.10 -20.31 -23.25
C LEU A 157 24.55 -18.92 -22.76
N GLN A 158 25.79 -18.53 -23.07
CA GLN A 158 26.33 -17.19 -22.74
C GLN A 158 25.60 -16.04 -23.44
N GLY A 159 24.91 -16.33 -24.54
CA GLY A 159 24.09 -15.38 -25.29
C GLY A 159 22.64 -15.27 -24.82
N ILE A 160 22.20 -16.08 -23.84
CA ILE A 160 20.83 -15.99 -23.32
C ILE A 160 20.69 -14.69 -22.53
N ILE A 161 19.68 -13.92 -22.90
CA ILE A 161 19.17 -12.78 -22.16
C ILE A 161 17.90 -13.26 -21.47
N ALA A 162 17.88 -13.20 -20.14
CA ALA A 162 16.68 -13.40 -19.36
C ALA A 162 15.91 -12.07 -19.34
N THR A 163 14.71 -12.08 -19.91
CA THR A 163 13.85 -10.91 -20.05
C THR A 163 12.62 -11.07 -19.17
N GLN A 164 12.25 -10.01 -18.48
CA GLN A 164 11.07 -9.96 -17.65
C GLN A 164 9.81 -9.97 -18.51
N VAL A 165 8.87 -10.83 -18.16
CA VAL A 165 7.62 -11.01 -18.91
C VAL A 165 6.56 -9.96 -18.52
N ARG A 166 6.73 -9.31 -17.36
CA ARG A 166 5.87 -8.23 -16.85
C ARG A 166 6.71 -7.01 -16.42
N SER A 167 6.23 -5.81 -16.68
CA SER A 167 6.92 -4.54 -16.35
C SER A 167 6.63 -4.07 -14.92
N GLU A 168 6.97 -4.90 -13.93
CA GLU A 168 6.77 -4.60 -12.51
C GLU A 168 8.07 -4.84 -11.73
N ILE A 169 8.22 -4.23 -10.54
CA ILE A 169 9.35 -4.56 -9.66
C ILE A 169 9.32 -6.07 -9.38
N ALA A 170 10.42 -6.77 -9.66
CA ALA A 170 10.42 -8.21 -9.84
C ALA A 170 9.98 -9.04 -8.61
N ALA A 171 9.04 -9.95 -8.89
CA ALA A 171 8.82 -11.30 -8.35
C ALA A 171 8.90 -11.50 -6.83
N ASN A 172 7.81 -11.17 -6.14
CA ASN A 172 7.51 -11.68 -4.80
C ASN A 172 7.14 -13.17 -4.79
N SER A 173 7.19 -13.88 -5.93
CA SER A 173 6.82 -15.30 -6.06
C SER A 173 7.71 -16.25 -5.25
N GLY A 174 8.88 -15.78 -4.78
CA GLY A 174 9.92 -16.60 -4.16
C GLY A 174 10.87 -17.27 -5.16
N TYR A 175 10.54 -17.28 -6.47
CA TYR A 175 11.38 -17.85 -7.52
C TYR A 175 12.46 -16.87 -8.00
N PHE A 176 13.45 -16.59 -7.15
CA PHE A 176 14.62 -15.86 -7.63
C PHE A 176 15.43 -16.75 -8.57
N LEU A 177 15.43 -16.44 -9.87
CA LEU A 177 16.28 -17.12 -10.85
C LEU A 177 17.74 -16.98 -10.42
N MET A 178 18.41 -18.11 -10.26
CA MET A 178 19.82 -18.18 -9.83
C MET A 178 20.65 -18.95 -10.83
N THR A 179 21.92 -18.59 -10.92
CA THR A 179 22.89 -19.29 -11.77
C THR A 179 24.24 -19.43 -11.09
N ASP A 180 24.95 -20.50 -11.40
CA ASP A 180 26.40 -20.57 -11.17
C ASP A 180 27.08 -21.51 -12.17
N GLN A 181 28.39 -21.40 -12.30
CA GLN A 181 29.19 -22.24 -13.16
C GLN A 181 30.54 -22.63 -12.57
N ILE A 182 31.01 -23.84 -12.91
CA ILE A 182 32.32 -24.34 -12.53
C ILE A 182 33.01 -24.85 -13.80
N SER A 183 34.16 -24.27 -14.13
CA SER A 183 34.98 -24.66 -15.29
C SER A 183 36.15 -25.57 -14.88
N GLY A 184 36.71 -26.30 -15.85
CA GLY A 184 37.88 -27.16 -15.64
C GLY A 184 37.58 -28.34 -14.72
N VAL A 185 36.42 -28.96 -14.90
CA VAL A 185 35.99 -30.14 -14.13
C VAL A 185 36.33 -31.41 -14.91
N ASP A 186 37.10 -32.29 -14.28
CA ASP A 186 37.40 -33.62 -14.82
C ASP A 186 36.47 -34.66 -14.19
N ILE A 187 35.67 -35.34 -15.01
CA ILE A 187 34.78 -36.43 -14.60
C ILE A 187 35.54 -37.75 -14.87
N LEU A 188 36.08 -38.40 -13.83
CA LEU A 188 37.20 -39.36 -13.92
C LEU A 188 36.93 -40.80 -13.42
N GLY A 189 35.77 -41.42 -13.64
CA GLY A 189 35.54 -42.87 -13.45
C GLY A 189 35.58 -43.40 -11.99
N ASN A 190 34.96 -44.55 -11.70
CA ASN A 190 34.57 -44.92 -10.33
C ASN A 190 35.69 -44.89 -9.26
N GLY A 191 35.49 -44.05 -8.23
CA GLY A 191 36.31 -43.90 -7.01
C GLY A 191 35.96 -42.61 -6.24
N SER A 192 36.40 -42.47 -4.98
CA SER A 192 36.19 -41.27 -4.12
C SER A 192 36.77 -39.95 -4.68
N ALA A 193 37.31 -39.97 -5.89
CA ALA A 193 37.92 -38.86 -6.62
C ALA A 193 36.99 -38.20 -7.66
N ASN A 194 35.78 -38.73 -7.88
CA ASN A 194 34.72 -38.10 -8.71
C ASN A 194 33.71 -37.30 -7.91
N ASP A 195 33.84 -37.32 -6.60
CA ASP A 195 33.11 -36.41 -5.76
C ASP A 195 33.72 -35.03 -5.98
N ILE A 196 33.05 -34.21 -6.80
CA ILE A 196 33.36 -32.78 -6.87
C ILE A 196 32.84 -32.06 -5.62
N SER A 197 32.67 -32.75 -4.49
CA SER A 197 32.36 -32.19 -3.17
C SER A 197 33.20 -30.96 -2.81
N ASN A 198 34.46 -30.92 -3.26
CA ASN A 198 35.36 -29.78 -3.05
C ASN A 198 35.09 -28.59 -4.00
N LYS A 199 34.20 -28.73 -4.99
CA LYS A 199 33.76 -27.71 -5.96
C LYS A 199 32.23 -27.60 -5.90
N THR A 200 31.72 -26.76 -5.01
CA THR A 200 30.28 -26.50 -4.83
C THR A 200 29.78 -25.46 -5.82
N LEU A 201 28.60 -25.69 -6.41
CA LEU A 201 27.89 -24.65 -7.16
C LEU A 201 27.28 -23.65 -6.16
N HIS A 202 27.74 -22.41 -6.23
CA HIS A 202 27.28 -21.28 -5.44
C HIS A 202 26.27 -20.47 -6.24
N LEU A 203 25.01 -20.90 -6.21
CA LEU A 203 23.92 -20.28 -6.95
C LEU A 203 23.77 -18.81 -6.53
N LYS A 204 23.90 -17.90 -7.51
CA LYS A 204 23.75 -16.45 -7.32
C LYS A 204 22.51 -15.95 -8.04
N ARG A 205 21.75 -15.07 -7.41
CA ARG A 205 20.56 -14.43 -8.00
C ARG A 205 20.96 -13.52 -9.15
N LEU A 206 20.09 -13.40 -10.15
CA LEU A 206 20.18 -12.34 -11.16
C LEU A 206 19.79 -10.96 -10.60
N TYR A 207 19.03 -10.95 -9.50
CA TYR A 207 18.53 -9.75 -8.86
C TYR A 207 19.48 -9.20 -7.80
N ALA A 208 19.51 -7.88 -7.67
CA ALA A 208 19.98 -7.14 -6.51
C ALA A 208 18.79 -6.77 -5.62
N LYS A 209 19.01 -6.75 -4.30
CA LYS A 209 18.07 -6.20 -3.33
C LYS A 209 18.46 -4.77 -3.03
N ILE A 210 17.52 -3.85 -3.19
CA ILE A 210 17.68 -2.43 -2.86
C ILE A 210 16.78 -2.11 -1.67
N SER A 211 17.31 -1.44 -0.66
CA SER A 211 16.58 -1.06 0.56
C SER A 211 16.85 0.39 0.92
N PHE A 212 15.84 1.07 1.41
CA PHE A 212 15.90 2.46 1.87
C PHE A 212 15.46 2.58 3.32
N GLU A 213 16.18 3.44 4.06
CA GLU A 213 15.81 3.94 5.38
C GLU A 213 15.83 5.46 5.32
N VAL A 214 14.67 6.09 5.45
CA VAL A 214 14.49 7.54 5.33
C VAL A 214 14.05 8.08 6.68
N GLN A 215 14.80 9.03 7.23
CA GLN A 215 14.48 9.68 8.50
C GLN A 215 14.99 11.12 8.51
N VAL A 216 14.59 11.90 9.50
CA VAL A 216 15.19 13.23 9.73
C VAL A 216 16.63 13.09 10.23
N GLY A 217 17.45 14.09 9.92
CA GLY A 217 18.83 14.20 10.40
C GLY A 217 18.93 14.45 11.91
N LYS A 218 20.17 14.47 12.42
CA LYS A 218 20.47 14.69 13.85
C LYS A 218 19.89 16.03 14.36
N ALA A 219 19.58 16.10 15.66
CA ALA A 219 18.93 17.23 16.35
C ALA A 219 19.64 18.61 16.28
N GLY A 220 20.72 18.77 15.52
CA GLY A 220 21.33 20.06 15.17
C GLY A 220 21.38 20.37 13.67
N ALA A 221 21.21 19.36 12.80
CA ALA A 221 21.08 19.51 11.35
C ALA A 221 19.62 19.68 10.92
N ALA A 222 18.68 19.08 11.66
CA ALA A 222 17.23 19.19 11.47
C ALA A 222 16.63 20.45 12.14
N ALA A 223 17.39 21.56 12.21
CA ALA A 223 16.98 22.75 12.95
C ALA A 223 15.64 23.28 12.42
N GLY A 224 14.58 23.11 13.22
CA GLY A 224 13.23 23.58 12.92
C GLY A 224 12.26 22.50 12.45
N ILE A 225 12.68 21.27 12.08
CA ILE A 225 11.75 20.23 11.61
C ILE A 225 10.84 19.76 12.75
N ARG A 226 9.54 20.05 12.62
CA ARG A 226 8.50 19.62 13.56
C ARG A 226 7.87 18.30 13.13
N LYS A 227 7.79 18.02 11.83
CA LYS A 227 7.23 16.78 11.28
C LYS A 227 7.84 16.48 9.91
N PHE A 228 8.09 15.20 9.64
CA PHE A 228 8.41 14.70 8.31
C PHE A 228 7.61 13.42 8.05
N VAL A 229 6.90 13.39 6.94
CA VAL A 229 6.16 12.21 6.47
C VAL A 229 6.45 12.05 4.98
N PRO A 230 7.14 10.99 4.56
CA PRO A 230 7.28 10.71 3.13
C PRO A 230 5.93 10.21 2.59
N ASP A 231 5.65 10.55 1.33
CA ASP A 231 4.37 10.26 0.68
C ASP A 231 4.52 9.02 -0.22
N ARG A 232 5.17 9.18 -1.37
CA ARG A 232 5.36 8.10 -2.35
C ARG A 232 6.79 7.99 -2.84
N TRP A 233 7.13 6.83 -3.38
CA TRP A 233 8.38 6.59 -4.09
C TRP A 233 8.13 5.86 -5.41
N GLN A 234 9.05 6.05 -6.35
CA GLN A 234 9.02 5.47 -7.67
C GLN A 234 10.46 5.16 -8.10
N VAL A 235 10.67 4.08 -8.86
CA VAL A 235 11.98 3.76 -9.44
C VAL A 235 11.93 4.01 -10.93
N VAL A 236 12.92 4.75 -11.43
CA VAL A 236 13.07 5.08 -12.84
C VAL A 236 14.30 4.36 -13.40
N ASN A 237 14.22 3.96 -14.66
CA ASN A 237 15.24 3.18 -15.36
C ASN A 237 15.52 1.82 -14.71
N VAL A 238 14.47 1.04 -14.41
CA VAL A 238 14.63 -0.35 -13.96
C VAL A 238 14.88 -1.24 -15.18
N PRO A 239 15.98 -2.02 -15.25
CA PRO A 239 16.26 -2.88 -16.39
C PRO A 239 15.28 -4.06 -16.44
N THR A 240 14.72 -4.32 -17.63
CA THR A 240 13.81 -5.46 -17.90
C THR A 240 14.54 -6.75 -18.26
N CYS A 241 15.86 -6.71 -18.45
CA CYS A 241 16.60 -7.89 -18.84
C CYS A 241 18.05 -7.93 -18.33
N SER A 242 18.59 -9.12 -18.19
CA SER A 242 19.99 -9.37 -17.83
C SER A 242 20.52 -10.60 -18.56
N TYR A 243 21.83 -10.69 -18.75
CA TYR A 243 22.43 -11.94 -19.24
C TYR A 243 22.25 -13.04 -18.20
N LEU A 244 21.88 -14.25 -18.67
CA LEU A 244 21.70 -15.40 -17.78
C LEU A 244 22.98 -15.69 -16.97
N LEU A 245 24.14 -15.63 -17.64
CA LEU A 245 25.45 -15.78 -17.00
C LEU A 245 26.14 -14.42 -16.84
N GLU A 246 26.76 -14.19 -15.69
CA GLU A 246 27.45 -12.95 -15.33
C GLU A 246 28.60 -12.63 -16.30
N ARG A 247 28.71 -11.36 -16.72
CA ARG A 247 29.81 -10.82 -17.56
C ARG A 247 30.72 -9.89 -16.78
N ASN A 248 31.99 -9.80 -17.17
CA ASN A 248 33.00 -9.01 -16.48
C ASN A 248 32.87 -7.51 -16.76
N LEU A 249 32.96 -6.69 -15.71
CA LEU A 249 33.00 -5.22 -15.83
C LEU A 249 34.18 -4.67 -16.64
N GLY A 250 35.23 -5.48 -16.86
CA GLY A 250 36.40 -5.10 -17.67
C GLY A 250 36.17 -5.18 -19.19
N ASP A 251 35.03 -5.72 -19.62
CA ASP A 251 34.64 -5.69 -21.03
C ASP A 251 34.25 -4.24 -21.43
N SER A 252 34.47 -3.84 -22.68
CA SER A 252 34.12 -2.47 -23.12
C SER A 252 32.62 -2.23 -23.00
N TRP A 253 32.19 -1.14 -22.34
CA TRP A 253 30.79 -0.71 -22.42
C TRP A 253 30.37 -0.55 -23.90
N PRO A 254 29.18 -1.01 -24.32
CA PRO A 254 28.06 -1.51 -23.51
C PRO A 254 28.00 -3.05 -23.33
N VAL A 255 29.10 -3.79 -23.59
CA VAL A 255 29.07 -5.25 -23.80
C VAL A 255 28.67 -6.08 -22.57
N TYR A 256 28.83 -5.54 -21.35
CA TYR A 256 28.58 -6.30 -20.12
C TYR A 256 27.11 -6.30 -19.68
N ASP A 257 26.32 -5.26 -19.97
CA ASP A 257 24.89 -5.20 -19.63
C ASP A 257 24.00 -5.61 -20.82
N ALA A 258 22.91 -6.31 -20.52
CA ALA A 258 21.93 -6.71 -21.53
C ALA A 258 21.00 -5.55 -21.92
N ALA A 259 20.53 -4.78 -20.94
CA ALA A 259 19.69 -3.61 -21.16
C ALA A 259 20.51 -2.40 -21.63
N GLN A 260 20.23 -1.91 -22.84
CA GLN A 260 20.93 -0.83 -23.53
C GLN A 260 19.98 0.17 -24.20
N ASP A 261 18.80 -0.27 -24.63
CA ASP A 261 17.82 0.58 -25.31
C ASP A 261 16.72 1.04 -24.34
N ALA A 262 16.09 2.18 -24.63
CA ALA A 262 15.13 2.82 -23.72
C ALA A 262 13.90 1.94 -23.44
N ASP A 263 13.48 1.12 -24.39
CA ASP A 263 12.37 0.16 -24.27
C ASP A 263 12.73 -1.07 -23.42
N GLN A 264 14.00 -1.23 -23.06
CA GLN A 264 14.49 -2.27 -22.15
C GLN A 264 14.54 -1.79 -20.69
N PHE A 265 14.06 -0.58 -20.42
CA PHE A 265 13.87 -0.05 -19.08
C PHE A 265 12.42 0.34 -18.87
N PHE A 266 11.97 0.25 -17.62
CA PHE A 266 10.65 0.74 -17.22
C PHE A 266 10.75 1.62 -15.99
N GLN A 267 9.65 2.33 -15.74
CA GLN A 267 9.42 3.11 -14.55
C GLN A 267 8.28 2.46 -13.77
N THR A 268 8.42 2.36 -12.46
CA THR A 268 7.44 1.70 -11.60
C THR A 268 6.21 2.58 -11.42
N ASN A 269 5.09 2.06 -10.93
CA ASN A 269 4.03 2.94 -10.41
C ASN A 269 4.48 3.60 -9.10
N ASP A 270 3.80 4.66 -8.68
CA ASP A 270 3.98 5.24 -7.34
C ASP A 270 3.64 4.22 -6.26
N GLN A 271 4.48 4.13 -5.24
CA GLN A 271 4.35 3.20 -4.12
C GLN A 271 4.45 3.95 -2.78
N GLY A 272 3.68 3.51 -1.78
CA GLY A 272 3.80 4.01 -0.41
C GLY A 272 4.96 3.37 0.35
N PHE A 273 5.32 3.95 1.49
CA PHE A 273 6.33 3.37 2.39
C PHE A 273 5.78 2.13 3.12
N GLU A 274 6.65 1.14 3.29
CA GLU A 274 6.24 -0.21 3.72
C GLU A 274 6.46 -0.44 5.22
N THR A 275 7.46 0.23 5.81
CA THR A 275 7.81 0.09 7.22
C THR A 275 7.96 1.43 7.92
N GLU A 276 7.63 1.44 9.20
CA GLU A 276 7.83 2.56 10.12
C GLU A 276 8.44 2.02 11.42
N LYS A 277 9.57 2.57 11.82
CA LYS A 277 10.24 2.28 13.09
C LYS A 277 10.74 3.57 13.71
N LEU A 278 11.11 3.54 14.98
CA LEU A 278 11.71 4.72 15.61
C LEU A 278 13.07 5.05 14.98
N ALA A 279 13.26 6.31 14.61
CA ALA A 279 14.51 6.81 14.05
C ALA A 279 15.63 6.70 15.08
N LYS A 280 16.77 6.16 14.65
CA LYS A 280 17.96 5.99 15.48
C LYS A 280 19.06 6.94 15.05
N ASP A 281 19.83 7.43 16.01
CA ASP A 281 20.99 8.26 15.71
C ASP A 281 22.00 7.42 14.89
N PRO A 282 22.47 7.92 13.72
CA PRO A 282 23.40 7.19 12.87
C PRO A 282 24.76 6.95 13.52
N ASP A 283 25.22 7.86 14.37
CA ASP A 283 26.49 7.77 15.09
C ASP A 283 26.35 6.91 16.35
N ASN A 284 25.15 6.90 16.96
CA ASN A 284 24.84 6.10 18.14
C ASN A 284 23.47 5.40 18.03
N PRO A 285 23.40 4.19 17.44
CA PRO A 285 22.14 3.47 17.22
C PRO A 285 21.35 3.10 18.49
N SER A 286 21.92 3.32 19.69
CA SER A 286 21.20 3.15 20.96
C SER A 286 20.28 4.32 21.27
N GLU A 287 20.53 5.49 20.70
CA GLU A 287 19.78 6.73 20.93
C GLU A 287 18.72 6.98 19.86
N TYR A 288 17.64 7.66 20.25
CA TYR A 288 16.57 8.08 19.35
C TYR A 288 16.83 9.48 18.82
N VAL A 289 16.38 9.73 17.59
CA VAL A 289 16.27 11.08 17.03
C VAL A 289 14.95 11.69 17.47
N TYR A 290 14.94 13.00 17.76
CA TYR A 290 13.76 13.75 18.16
C TYR A 290 13.46 14.86 17.14
N TYR A 291 12.18 15.20 16.98
CA TYR A 291 11.78 16.42 16.28
C TYR A 291 12.16 17.67 17.08
N HIS A 292 11.93 18.84 16.49
CA HIS A 292 12.32 20.14 17.05
C HIS A 292 11.79 20.42 18.47
N ASP A 293 10.70 19.77 18.88
CA ASP A 293 10.15 19.90 20.25
C ASP A 293 11.03 19.26 21.33
N GLY A 294 12.00 18.42 20.96
CA GLY A 294 12.90 17.71 21.87
C GLY A 294 12.22 16.60 22.69
N VAL A 295 10.96 16.26 22.40
CA VAL A 295 10.17 15.27 23.16
C VAL A 295 9.66 14.17 22.24
N THR A 296 9.19 14.52 21.04
CA THR A 296 8.62 13.57 20.10
C THR A 296 9.73 12.85 19.33
N LYS A 297 9.77 11.52 19.42
CA LYS A 297 10.73 10.71 18.67
C LYS A 297 10.38 10.74 17.18
N ALA A 298 11.39 10.93 16.35
CA ALA A 298 11.22 10.88 14.92
C ALA A 298 11.00 9.44 14.42
N THR A 299 10.32 9.33 13.28
CA THR A 299 10.07 8.05 12.61
C THR A 299 11.06 7.85 11.46
N CYS A 300 11.54 6.62 11.32
CA CYS A 300 12.28 6.13 10.17
C CYS A 300 11.35 5.28 9.32
N TYR A 301 11.21 5.66 8.07
CA TYR A 301 10.41 4.98 7.07
C TYR A 301 11.32 4.11 6.20
N GLY A 302 10.81 2.99 5.72
CA GLY A 302 11.60 2.10 4.86
C GLY A 302 10.78 1.37 3.82
N PHE A 303 11.44 1.04 2.72
CA PHE A 303 10.94 0.23 1.62
C PHE A 303 12.12 -0.54 0.98
N SER A 304 11.81 -1.63 0.29
CA SER A 304 12.79 -2.40 -0.45
C SER A 304 12.21 -2.83 -1.79
N PHE A 305 13.08 -3.15 -2.75
CA PHE A 305 12.68 -3.69 -4.03
C PHE A 305 13.80 -4.55 -4.64
N TYR A 306 13.45 -5.35 -5.64
CA TYR A 306 14.41 -6.14 -6.42
C TYR A 306 14.53 -5.58 -7.84
N MET A 307 15.76 -5.56 -8.35
CA MET A 307 16.03 -5.18 -9.74
C MET A 307 17.17 -6.05 -10.29
N MET A 308 17.19 -6.26 -11.60
CA MET A 308 18.36 -6.87 -12.24
C MET A 308 19.55 -5.89 -12.23
N GLU A 309 20.75 -6.40 -12.51
CA GLU A 309 21.96 -5.57 -12.58
C GLU A 309 21.80 -4.41 -13.57
N ASN A 310 22.28 -3.23 -13.18
CA ASN A 310 22.39 -2.06 -14.05
C ASN A 310 23.70 -1.34 -13.73
N ARG A 311 24.68 -1.42 -14.62
CA ARG A 311 26.06 -1.01 -14.37
C ARG A 311 26.42 0.14 -15.31
N LYS A 312 26.38 1.36 -14.80
CA LYS A 312 26.65 2.57 -15.59
C LYS A 312 27.92 3.28 -15.11
N PRO A 313 28.83 3.67 -16.02
CA PRO A 313 29.94 4.55 -15.67
C PRO A 313 29.43 5.97 -15.39
N PRO A 314 30.19 6.81 -14.66
CA PRO A 314 29.90 8.24 -14.63
C PRO A 314 30.00 8.80 -16.04
N TYR A 315 29.06 9.67 -16.38
CA TYR A 315 28.91 10.21 -17.73
C TYR A 315 29.38 11.67 -17.78
N ALA A 316 29.79 12.14 -18.95
CA ALA A 316 29.99 13.55 -19.22
C ALA A 316 29.70 13.79 -20.70
N ARG A 317 28.88 14.81 -21.02
CA ARG A 317 28.62 15.17 -22.41
C ARG A 317 29.89 15.68 -23.11
N THR A 318 29.89 15.65 -24.44
CA THR A 318 31.04 16.08 -25.23
C THR A 318 31.41 17.53 -24.91
N GLY A 319 32.61 17.73 -24.36
CA GLY A 319 33.12 19.05 -23.94
C GLY A 319 33.11 19.28 -22.43
N ASP A 320 32.43 18.44 -21.65
CA ASP A 320 32.46 18.46 -20.19
C ASP A 320 33.63 17.65 -19.63
N VAL A 321 34.07 18.02 -18.42
CA VAL A 321 35.07 17.30 -17.63
C VAL A 321 34.41 16.82 -16.34
N LEU A 322 34.63 15.55 -15.98
CA LEU A 322 34.12 15.00 -14.72
C LEU A 322 34.70 15.80 -13.52
N PRO A 323 33.87 16.18 -12.54
CA PRO A 323 34.32 16.88 -11.34
C PRO A 323 35.36 16.06 -10.55
N SER A 324 36.31 16.77 -9.92
CA SER A 324 37.32 16.19 -9.04
C SER A 324 37.58 17.12 -7.85
N PRO A 325 37.11 16.79 -6.63
CA PRO A 325 36.37 15.57 -6.28
C PRO A 325 34.94 15.55 -6.86
N PHE A 326 34.41 14.35 -7.10
CA PHE A 326 33.00 14.15 -7.44
C PHE A 326 32.16 14.20 -6.15
N THR A 327 31.26 15.18 -6.03
CA THR A 327 30.45 15.43 -4.84
C THR A 327 29.09 14.74 -4.92
N TYR A 328 28.29 14.81 -3.85
CA TYR A 328 26.91 14.28 -3.84
C TYR A 328 26.03 15.00 -4.88
N ALA A 329 25.99 16.34 -4.83
CA ALA A 329 25.21 17.18 -5.74
C ALA A 329 25.61 17.04 -7.23
N ASP A 330 26.79 16.48 -7.55
CA ASP A 330 27.19 16.21 -8.93
C ASP A 330 26.41 15.05 -9.55
N ARG A 331 25.81 14.15 -8.75
CA ARG A 331 25.05 12.99 -9.26
C ARG A 331 23.76 13.42 -9.96
N GLU A 332 23.05 14.39 -9.41
CA GLU A 332 21.78 14.91 -9.94
C GLU A 332 21.94 16.23 -10.70
N ARG A 333 23.16 16.74 -10.90
CA ARG A 333 23.38 18.03 -11.55
C ARG A 333 22.81 18.07 -12.96
N GLN A 334 22.01 19.09 -13.23
CA GLN A 334 21.36 19.32 -14.52
C GLN A 334 22.17 20.23 -15.45
N ILE A 335 21.92 20.10 -16.75
CA ILE A 335 22.37 21.05 -17.77
C ILE A 335 21.28 22.11 -17.94
N LYS A 336 21.65 23.37 -17.71
CA LYS A 336 20.75 24.52 -17.86
C LYS A 336 20.85 25.11 -19.28
N ASP A 337 19.72 25.43 -19.90
CA ASP A 337 19.68 26.16 -21.17
C ASP A 337 19.94 27.67 -20.99
N GLY A 338 19.85 28.45 -22.08
CA GLY A 338 20.07 29.90 -22.03
C GLY A 338 18.99 30.69 -21.25
N SER A 339 17.88 30.06 -20.93
CA SER A 339 16.79 30.59 -20.09
C SER A 339 16.84 30.05 -18.66
N GLY A 340 17.74 29.11 -18.36
CA GLY A 340 17.90 28.50 -17.06
C GLY A 340 17.16 27.18 -16.88
N HIS A 341 16.46 26.63 -17.89
CA HIS A 341 15.70 25.38 -17.74
C HIS A 341 16.56 24.13 -17.84
N ASN A 342 16.11 23.06 -17.18
CA ASN A 342 16.76 21.74 -17.21
C ASN A 342 16.61 21.05 -18.58
N THR A 343 17.72 20.57 -19.14
CA THR A 343 17.77 19.87 -20.45
C THR A 343 18.35 18.45 -20.38
N GLY A 344 18.57 17.96 -19.15
CA GLY A 344 19.06 16.61 -18.87
C GLY A 344 20.25 16.58 -17.91
N LEU A 345 20.54 15.38 -17.41
CA LEU A 345 21.61 15.12 -16.46
C LEU A 345 22.98 15.43 -17.06
N ARG A 346 23.84 16.05 -16.24
CA ARG A 346 25.18 16.45 -16.66
C ARG A 346 26.21 15.33 -16.47
N TYR A 347 26.15 14.63 -15.34
CA TYR A 347 27.20 13.67 -14.94
C TYR A 347 26.73 12.23 -14.67
N ALA A 348 25.43 11.98 -14.73
CA ALA A 348 24.85 10.65 -14.68
C ALA A 348 24.42 10.20 -16.08
N ASP A 349 24.56 8.90 -16.37
CA ASP A 349 24.03 8.31 -17.59
C ASP A 349 22.50 8.37 -17.56
N GLU A 350 21.86 8.73 -18.68
CA GLU A 350 20.39 8.85 -18.78
C GLU A 350 19.67 7.53 -18.48
N ARG A 351 20.37 6.39 -18.49
CA ARG A 351 19.87 5.04 -18.16
C ARG A 351 20.32 4.55 -16.78
N ALA A 352 20.98 5.39 -15.98
CA ALA A 352 21.28 5.05 -14.59
C ALA A 352 19.96 4.98 -13.81
N THR A 353 19.83 3.96 -12.95
CA THR A 353 18.64 3.81 -12.11
C THR A 353 18.66 4.84 -11.01
N TYR A 354 17.52 5.50 -10.79
CA TYR A 354 17.32 6.43 -9.68
C TYR A 354 15.93 6.25 -9.10
N ILE A 355 15.72 6.76 -7.89
CA ILE A 355 14.40 6.86 -7.30
C ILE A 355 13.91 8.30 -7.31
N ILE A 356 12.60 8.47 -7.45
CA ILE A 356 11.88 9.69 -7.14
C ILE A 356 11.16 9.42 -5.82
N MET A 357 11.38 10.26 -4.82
CA MET A 357 10.72 10.18 -3.52
C MET A 357 10.07 11.51 -3.22
N THR A 358 8.79 11.51 -2.85
CA THR A 358 8.12 12.72 -2.37
C THR A 358 7.86 12.65 -0.87
N GLY A 359 7.68 13.81 -0.26
CA GLY A 359 7.29 13.89 1.14
C GLY A 359 6.85 15.27 1.54
N LYS A 360 6.39 15.35 2.78
CA LYS A 360 5.96 16.58 3.42
C LYS A 360 6.86 16.89 4.61
N ILE A 361 7.38 18.11 4.65
CA ILE A 361 8.16 18.64 5.77
C ILE A 361 7.39 19.81 6.38
N VAL A 362 7.20 19.77 7.70
CA VAL A 362 6.71 20.91 8.48
C VAL A 362 7.85 21.42 9.34
N MET A 363 8.19 22.70 9.20
CA MET A 363 9.25 23.35 9.98
C MET A 363 8.74 24.63 10.66
N GLY A 364 9.28 24.93 11.84
CA GLY A 364 9.19 26.28 12.40
C GLY A 364 10.25 27.17 11.76
N VAL A 365 9.85 28.33 11.24
CA VAL A 365 10.75 29.30 10.58
C VAL A 365 10.43 30.72 11.00
N THR A 366 11.36 31.64 10.75
CA THR A 366 11.08 33.08 10.78
C THR A 366 10.66 33.55 9.39
N SER A 367 9.52 34.23 9.27
CA SER A 367 9.09 34.70 7.95
C SER A 367 9.91 35.88 7.42
N GLU A 368 9.77 36.19 6.12
CA GLU A 368 10.36 37.39 5.49
C GLU A 368 9.83 38.69 6.12
N PHE A 369 8.65 38.63 6.75
CA PHE A 369 8.02 39.75 7.46
C PHE A 369 8.33 39.78 8.96
N GLY A 370 9.21 38.89 9.45
CA GLY A 370 9.72 38.90 10.82
C GLY A 370 8.87 38.16 11.86
N ASN A 371 7.89 37.34 11.44
CA ASN A 371 7.16 36.48 12.37
C ASN A 371 8.03 35.28 12.76
N GLU A 372 8.48 35.21 14.01
CA GLU A 372 9.33 34.11 14.54
C GLU A 372 8.56 32.79 14.77
N ASN A 373 7.22 32.80 14.65
CA ASN A 373 6.36 31.63 14.83
C ASN A 373 5.77 31.09 13.52
N ALA A 374 6.24 31.58 12.36
CA ALA A 374 5.76 31.13 11.06
C ALA A 374 5.99 29.63 10.85
N THR A 375 5.10 29.02 10.08
CA THR A 375 5.19 27.59 9.74
C THR A 375 5.52 27.45 8.27
N LEU A 376 6.61 26.75 7.98
CA LEU A 376 6.97 26.33 6.64
C LEU A 376 6.38 24.94 6.41
N ASP A 377 5.51 24.84 5.41
CA ASP A 377 4.97 23.59 4.89
C ASP A 377 5.55 23.38 3.48
N ALA A 378 6.39 22.36 3.32
CA ALA A 378 7.05 22.05 2.06
C ALA A 378 6.65 20.67 1.54
N ASN A 379 6.15 20.65 0.30
CA ASN A 379 6.13 19.45 -0.51
C ASN A 379 7.48 19.35 -1.20
N VAL A 380 8.19 18.27 -0.90
CA VAL A 380 9.52 18.02 -1.41
C VAL A 380 9.50 16.81 -2.33
N GLN A 381 10.31 16.88 -3.37
CA GLN A 381 10.64 15.78 -4.25
C GLN A 381 12.16 15.60 -4.24
N TYR A 382 12.60 14.35 -4.15
CA TYR A 382 14.00 13.96 -4.16
C TYR A 382 14.25 12.99 -5.30
N ILE A 383 15.20 13.32 -6.16
CA ILE A 383 15.81 12.42 -7.13
C ILE A 383 17.08 11.86 -6.49
N ILE A 384 17.20 10.54 -6.39
CA ILE A 384 18.35 9.88 -5.77
C ILE A 384 18.83 8.76 -6.69
N HIS A 385 19.97 8.96 -7.35
CA HIS A 385 20.59 7.89 -8.14
C HIS A 385 21.00 6.71 -7.27
N LEU A 386 21.04 5.52 -7.88
CA LEU A 386 21.49 4.28 -7.24
C LEU A 386 22.93 3.94 -7.67
N GLY A 387 23.68 3.35 -6.74
CA GLY A 387 25.08 3.01 -6.92
C GLY A 387 25.79 2.63 -5.61
N ASN A 388 27.06 2.26 -5.70
CA ASN A 388 27.90 1.95 -4.55
C ASN A 388 28.62 3.21 -4.01
N PHE A 389 27.83 4.15 -3.51
CA PHE A 389 28.34 5.44 -3.06
C PHE A 389 29.13 5.41 -1.75
N GLY A 390 29.05 4.32 -1.00
CA GLY A 390 29.95 4.08 0.14
C GLY A 390 31.41 3.91 -0.29
N SER A 391 31.64 3.50 -1.54
CA SER A 391 32.98 3.36 -2.13
C SER A 391 33.41 4.63 -2.89
N SER A 392 32.52 5.20 -3.72
CA SER A 392 32.77 6.43 -4.47
C SER A 392 31.47 7.11 -4.90
N ASN A 393 31.39 8.45 -4.81
CA ASN A 393 30.24 9.23 -5.28
C ASN A 393 29.94 9.10 -6.78
N SER A 394 30.89 8.58 -7.57
CA SER A 394 30.76 8.38 -9.01
C SER A 394 30.48 6.92 -9.43
N ASP A 395 30.24 6.02 -8.47
CA ASP A 395 29.98 4.60 -8.74
C ASP A 395 28.48 4.31 -8.85
N PHE A 396 27.92 4.40 -10.06
CA PHE A 396 26.51 4.14 -10.36
C PHE A 396 26.21 2.65 -10.62
N ASN A 397 27.08 1.72 -10.21
CA ASN A 397 26.90 0.30 -10.52
C ASN A 397 26.01 -0.43 -9.52
N ILE A 398 24.98 -1.10 -10.05
CA ILE A 398 24.16 -2.08 -9.34
C ILE A 398 24.50 -3.48 -9.84
N LEU A 399 24.99 -4.33 -8.94
CA LEU A 399 25.47 -5.68 -9.23
C LEU A 399 24.45 -6.73 -8.79
N ARG A 400 24.26 -7.78 -9.61
CA ARG A 400 23.41 -8.93 -9.24
C ARG A 400 23.87 -9.59 -7.94
N ASN A 401 22.96 -10.21 -7.20
CA ASN A 401 23.23 -10.92 -5.94
C ASN A 401 23.87 -10.06 -4.82
N HIS A 402 23.62 -8.73 -4.84
CA HIS A 402 24.05 -7.80 -3.79
C HIS A 402 22.84 -7.21 -3.05
N ASN A 403 23.08 -6.74 -1.83
CA ASN A 403 22.11 -6.02 -1.01
C ASN A 403 22.63 -4.60 -0.74
N TYR A 404 21.89 -3.60 -1.21
CA TYR A 404 22.20 -2.18 -1.04
C TYR A 404 21.26 -1.58 0.00
N LEU A 405 21.81 -0.94 1.03
CA LEU A 405 21.04 -0.12 1.97
C LEU A 405 21.42 1.36 1.81
N TYR A 406 20.44 2.17 1.40
CA TYR A 406 20.54 3.62 1.37
C TYR A 406 19.90 4.20 2.63
N LYS A 407 20.70 4.92 3.41
CA LYS A 407 20.22 5.67 4.58
C LYS A 407 20.14 7.16 4.20
N ILE A 408 18.92 7.68 4.15
CA ILE A 408 18.61 9.04 3.72
C ILE A 408 18.23 9.88 4.94
N TYR A 409 18.87 11.05 5.07
CA TYR A 409 18.67 11.97 6.18
C TYR A 409 18.09 13.29 5.65
N ILE A 410 16.86 13.61 6.06
CA ILE A 410 16.18 14.86 5.70
C ILE A 410 16.61 15.96 6.68
N ASN A 411 17.28 16.99 6.17
CA ASN A 411 17.81 18.10 6.97
C ASN A 411 16.95 19.37 6.93
N GLY A 412 16.00 19.48 5.99
CA GLY A 412 15.07 20.61 5.88
C GLY A 412 14.72 20.92 4.44
N ALA A 413 14.10 22.09 4.22
CA ALA A 413 13.71 22.60 2.89
C ALA A 413 14.35 23.97 2.55
N GLU A 414 15.37 24.40 3.30
CA GLU A 414 15.97 25.73 3.15
C GLU A 414 16.76 25.91 1.84
N ASP A 415 17.37 24.85 1.30
CA ASP A 415 18.09 24.93 0.02
C ASP A 415 17.12 25.18 -1.15
N ILE A 416 15.91 24.60 -1.12
CA ILE A 416 14.84 24.85 -2.10
C ILE A 416 14.41 26.33 -2.02
N LYS A 417 14.24 26.87 -0.81
CA LYS A 417 13.93 28.29 -0.61
C LYS A 417 15.07 29.20 -1.09
N THR A 418 16.32 28.82 -0.81
CA THR A 418 17.52 29.58 -1.21
C THR A 418 17.66 29.66 -2.71
N GLU A 419 17.37 28.57 -3.42
CA GLU A 419 17.36 28.51 -4.88
C GLU A 419 16.35 29.52 -5.47
N VAL A 420 15.12 29.56 -4.95
CA VAL A 420 14.08 30.49 -5.42
C VAL A 420 14.45 31.96 -5.17
N ILE A 421 15.06 32.27 -4.02
CA ILE A 421 15.37 33.66 -3.64
C ILE A 421 16.66 34.16 -4.34
N THR A 422 17.68 33.31 -4.44
CA THR A 422 19.03 33.73 -4.85
C THR A 422 19.43 33.25 -6.25
N GLY A 423 18.72 32.26 -6.80
CA GLY A 423 19.09 31.57 -8.04
C GLY A 423 20.23 30.57 -7.90
N VAL A 424 20.66 30.24 -6.68
CA VAL A 424 21.75 29.30 -6.40
C VAL A 424 21.19 27.91 -6.06
N GLU A 425 21.46 26.93 -6.93
CA GLU A 425 21.03 25.54 -6.80
C GLU A 425 22.12 24.70 -6.09
N ASN A 426 22.02 24.55 -4.77
CA ASN A 426 22.98 23.77 -3.97
C ASN A 426 22.73 22.25 -4.04
N GLU A 427 21.46 21.86 -4.14
CA GLU A 427 21.01 20.46 -4.11
C GLU A 427 20.13 20.17 -5.33
N PRO A 428 20.72 19.91 -6.52
CA PRO A 428 19.97 19.69 -7.77
C PRO A 428 19.03 18.48 -7.74
N GLY A 429 19.23 17.57 -6.79
CA GLY A 429 18.38 16.41 -6.57
C GLY A 429 17.17 16.68 -5.67
N ALA A 430 17.02 17.89 -5.12
CA ALA A 430 15.92 18.26 -4.24
C ALA A 430 15.14 19.43 -4.83
N THR A 431 13.91 19.20 -5.22
CA THR A 431 13.00 20.22 -5.73
C THR A 431 11.74 20.25 -4.86
N GLY A 432 10.96 21.31 -4.98
CA GLY A 432 9.71 21.36 -4.23
C GLY A 432 9.03 22.69 -4.18
N ARG A 433 7.81 22.64 -3.65
CA ARG A 433 6.99 23.81 -3.39
C ARG A 433 7.04 24.10 -1.90
N VAL A 434 7.64 25.23 -1.56
CA VAL A 434 7.77 25.73 -0.19
C VAL A 434 6.72 26.80 0.04
N VAL A 435 5.79 26.51 0.94
CA VAL A 435 4.80 27.49 1.38
C VAL A 435 5.18 27.93 2.79
N VAL A 436 5.46 29.22 2.93
CA VAL A 436 5.64 29.87 4.23
C VAL A 436 4.29 30.48 4.58
N ALA A 437 3.58 29.85 5.50
CA ALA A 437 2.34 30.38 6.04
C ALA A 437 2.68 31.37 7.17
N GLU A 438 2.29 32.64 6.97
CA GLU A 438 2.39 33.69 7.99
C GLU A 438 1.40 33.44 9.14
N GLU A 439 0.26 32.84 8.80
CA GLU A 439 -0.82 32.45 9.70
C GLU A 439 -0.95 30.92 9.81
N LYS A 440 -1.95 30.47 10.58
CA LYS A 440 -2.25 29.05 10.79
C LYS A 440 -2.67 28.34 9.49
N VAL A 441 -2.09 27.15 9.26
CA VAL A 441 -2.52 26.21 8.22
C VAL A 441 -3.78 25.45 8.68
N PHE A 442 -4.81 25.42 7.84
CA PHE A 442 -6.00 24.61 8.07
C PHE A 442 -5.89 23.26 7.36
N ASP A 443 -5.68 22.22 8.16
CA ASP A 443 -5.67 20.82 7.73
C ASP A 443 -7.06 20.22 7.85
N SER A 444 -7.59 19.72 6.73
CA SER A 444 -8.91 19.10 6.64
C SER A 444 -8.80 17.68 6.06
N ASP A 445 -9.60 16.76 6.58
CA ASP A 445 -9.80 15.45 5.94
C ASP A 445 -10.74 15.59 4.72
N CYS A 446 -10.99 14.49 4.01
CA CYS A 446 -11.74 14.43 2.77
C CYS A 446 -13.24 14.72 2.88
N HIS A 447 -13.80 14.80 4.08
CA HIS A 447 -15.21 15.08 4.34
C HIS A 447 -15.49 16.58 4.48
N TYR A 448 -16.77 16.96 4.63
CA TYR A 448 -17.14 18.35 4.90
C TYR A 448 -16.42 18.89 6.13
N SER A 449 -15.94 20.12 6.04
CA SER A 449 -15.24 20.79 7.14
C SER A 449 -15.61 22.26 7.22
N THR A 450 -15.59 22.84 8.42
CA THR A 450 -15.93 24.25 8.63
C THR A 450 -14.97 24.88 9.62
N GLN A 451 -14.44 26.05 9.28
CA GLN A 451 -13.40 26.73 10.07
C GLN A 451 -13.55 28.25 10.00
N VAL A 452 -13.50 28.93 11.14
CA VAL A 452 -13.34 30.40 11.19
C VAL A 452 -11.87 30.76 10.98
N ILE A 453 -11.65 31.70 10.07
CA ILE A 453 -10.34 32.26 9.72
C ILE A 453 -10.40 33.78 9.77
N SER A 454 -9.28 34.44 10.01
CA SER A 454 -9.21 35.91 10.07
C SER A 454 -8.14 36.45 9.14
N PHE A 455 -8.47 37.52 8.43
CA PHE A 455 -7.54 38.23 7.56
C PHE A 455 -7.15 39.55 8.21
N HIS A 456 -5.89 39.63 8.68
CA HIS A 456 -5.34 40.82 9.32
C HIS A 456 -5.04 41.90 8.28
N TYR A 457 -5.44 43.13 8.59
CA TYR A 457 -5.21 44.31 7.74
C TYR A 457 -3.74 44.46 7.30
N ASN A 458 -2.79 44.21 8.20
CA ASN A 458 -1.36 44.39 7.95
C ASN A 458 -0.77 43.37 6.98
N LEU A 459 -1.46 42.25 6.73
CA LEU A 459 -1.03 41.20 5.80
C LEU A 459 -1.62 41.36 4.39
N ILE A 460 -2.54 42.31 4.20
CA ILE A 460 -3.23 42.53 2.92
C ILE A 460 -2.57 43.70 2.18
N ASP A 461 -1.81 43.38 1.12
CA ASP A 461 -1.38 44.36 0.11
C ASP A 461 -2.29 44.24 -1.12
N PRO A 462 -3.16 45.24 -1.43
CA PRO A 462 -4.06 45.16 -2.58
C PRO A 462 -3.38 44.97 -3.93
N SER A 463 -2.08 45.28 -4.04
CA SER A 463 -1.29 45.12 -5.27
C SER A 463 -0.63 43.75 -5.42
N GLN A 464 -0.56 42.95 -4.35
CA GLN A 464 0.09 41.63 -4.33
C GLN A 464 -0.84 40.50 -3.90
N ILE A 465 -1.93 40.80 -3.18
CA ILE A 465 -2.87 39.79 -2.72
C ILE A 465 -3.54 39.09 -3.90
N SER A 466 -3.40 37.77 -3.92
CA SER A 466 -3.87 36.88 -4.98
C SER A 466 -4.28 35.56 -4.36
N TRP A 467 -4.61 34.58 -5.18
CA TRP A 467 -4.94 33.23 -4.73
C TRP A 467 -4.59 32.21 -5.79
N TYR A 468 -4.42 30.97 -5.39
CA TYR A 468 -4.31 29.88 -6.34
C TYR A 468 -4.76 28.56 -5.69
N VAL A 469 -5.05 27.58 -6.55
CA VAL A 469 -5.46 26.23 -6.14
C VAL A 469 -4.53 25.18 -6.74
N GLU A 470 -4.28 24.12 -5.99
CA GLU A 470 -3.67 22.88 -6.48
C GLU A 470 -4.71 21.78 -6.35
N THR A 471 -5.16 21.23 -7.48
CA THR A 471 -6.17 20.17 -7.49
C THR A 471 -5.82 19.13 -8.56
N PRO A 472 -6.48 17.95 -8.60
CA PRO A 472 -6.28 16.98 -9.68
C PRO A 472 -6.57 17.54 -11.08
N PHE A 473 -7.36 18.61 -11.16
CA PHE A 473 -7.72 19.30 -12.40
C PHE A 473 -6.78 20.47 -12.72
N ASN A 474 -6.01 20.94 -11.74
CA ASN A 474 -5.00 21.98 -11.86
C ASN A 474 -3.72 21.60 -11.07
N PRO A 475 -2.98 20.55 -11.49
CA PRO A 475 -1.89 19.97 -10.68
C PRO A 475 -0.66 20.87 -10.57
N GLU A 476 -0.43 21.75 -11.54
CA GLU A 476 0.70 22.70 -11.52
C GLU A 476 0.45 23.93 -10.63
N GLY A 477 -0.75 24.04 -10.06
CA GLY A 477 -1.29 25.30 -9.55
C GLY A 477 -2.09 26.02 -10.63
N ALA A 478 -3.21 26.62 -10.24
CA ALA A 478 -4.00 27.52 -11.08
C ALA A 478 -4.42 28.75 -10.27
N GLY A 479 -4.11 29.94 -10.78
CA GLY A 479 -4.52 31.22 -10.20
C GLY A 479 -4.71 32.32 -11.26
N PRO A 480 -5.17 33.52 -10.86
CA PRO A 480 -5.42 34.62 -11.78
C PRO A 480 -4.14 35.15 -12.43
N ASP A 481 -2.98 34.96 -11.81
CA ASP A 481 -1.68 35.43 -12.31
C ASP A 481 -1.05 34.50 -13.37
N GLU A 482 -1.65 33.33 -13.61
CA GLU A 482 -1.13 32.31 -14.53
C GLU A 482 -1.75 32.39 -15.94
N GLY A 483 -2.61 33.39 -16.17
CA GLY A 483 -3.19 33.65 -17.49
C GLY A 483 -4.30 32.67 -17.91
N LEU A 484 -4.82 31.88 -16.98
CA LEU A 484 -5.96 30.97 -17.18
C LEU A 484 -7.28 31.71 -17.03
N GLU A 485 -8.31 31.29 -17.78
CA GLU A 485 -9.68 31.75 -17.55
C GLU A 485 -10.24 31.08 -16.29
N LEU A 486 -11.05 31.80 -15.50
CA LEU A 486 -11.64 31.25 -14.26
C LEU A 486 -12.43 29.95 -14.49
N SER A 487 -13.03 29.76 -15.67
CA SER A 487 -13.73 28.54 -16.04
C SER A 487 -12.82 27.31 -16.10
N ASP A 488 -11.51 27.50 -16.26
CA ASP A 488 -10.52 26.43 -16.33
C ASP A 488 -9.86 26.14 -14.97
N ILE A 489 -10.36 26.76 -13.88
CA ILE A 489 -9.80 26.65 -12.53
C ILE A 489 -10.80 26.00 -11.58
N ASP A 490 -10.37 24.98 -10.84
CA ASP A 490 -11.16 24.31 -9.79
C ASP A 490 -11.06 25.05 -8.44
N TYR A 491 -11.75 26.18 -8.34
CA TYR A 491 -11.68 27.07 -7.16
C TYR A 491 -12.94 27.08 -6.29
N LYS A 492 -13.99 26.36 -6.68
CA LYS A 492 -15.34 26.45 -6.10
C LYS A 492 -15.62 25.46 -4.95
N TRP A 493 -14.60 24.77 -4.47
CA TRP A 493 -14.74 23.76 -3.42
C TRP A 493 -14.64 24.32 -2.00
N VAL A 494 -14.40 25.63 -1.85
CA VAL A 494 -14.45 26.37 -0.57
C VAL A 494 -15.34 27.60 -0.70
N GLU A 495 -16.31 27.74 0.19
CA GLU A 495 -17.20 28.90 0.30
C GLU A 495 -16.90 29.70 1.57
N PHE A 496 -16.86 31.02 1.49
CA PHE A 496 -16.55 31.93 2.59
C PHE A 496 -17.76 32.78 2.95
N HIS A 497 -18.06 32.90 4.23
CA HIS A 497 -19.13 33.77 4.75
C HIS A 497 -18.58 34.68 5.85
N VAL A 498 -18.82 35.99 5.75
CA VAL A 498 -18.35 36.97 6.75
C VAL A 498 -19.11 36.78 8.06
N ASN A 499 -18.38 36.65 9.18
CA ASN A 499 -19.00 36.41 10.48
C ASN A 499 -19.77 37.65 10.98
N GLU A 500 -20.67 37.45 11.95
CA GLU A 500 -21.38 38.58 12.55
C GLU A 500 -20.44 39.44 13.42
N MET A 501 -20.47 40.75 13.21
CA MET A 501 -19.81 41.72 14.08
C MET A 501 -20.61 41.88 15.37
N GLN A 502 -20.00 41.63 16.51
CA GLN A 502 -20.64 41.76 17.81
C GLN A 502 -20.70 43.22 18.28
N ASN A 503 -21.51 43.49 19.30
CA ASN A 503 -21.68 44.84 19.88
C ASN A 503 -20.38 45.44 20.47
N ASN A 504 -19.35 44.63 20.70
CA ASN A 504 -18.03 45.07 21.17
C ASN A 504 -17.11 45.51 20.02
N GLY A 505 -17.59 45.53 18.77
CA GLY A 505 -16.80 45.92 17.61
C GLY A 505 -15.85 44.83 17.11
N LEU A 506 -15.99 43.58 17.57
CA LEU A 506 -15.19 42.42 17.16
C LEU A 506 -16.05 41.40 16.42
N TYR A 507 -15.45 40.69 15.46
CA TYR A 507 -16.14 39.56 14.82
C TYR A 507 -16.32 38.38 15.76
N SER A 508 -17.47 37.71 15.64
CA SER A 508 -17.69 36.41 16.27
C SER A 508 -16.63 35.41 15.80
N GLN A 509 -15.98 34.74 16.75
CA GLN A 509 -15.03 33.65 16.49
C GLN A 509 -15.70 32.27 16.47
N ASN A 510 -17.04 32.25 16.60
CA ASN A 510 -17.82 31.05 16.40
C ASN A 510 -18.10 30.82 14.92
N ARG A 511 -18.15 29.56 14.50
CA ARG A 511 -18.60 29.17 13.18
C ARG A 511 -20.04 29.64 12.96
N VAL A 512 -20.39 29.84 11.69
CA VAL A 512 -21.78 30.04 11.27
C VAL A 512 -22.31 28.73 10.70
N GLU A 513 -23.51 28.34 11.08
CA GLU A 513 -24.26 27.23 10.50
C GLU A 513 -24.43 27.40 8.98
N TYR A 514 -24.16 26.36 8.19
CA TYR A 514 -24.29 26.42 6.72
C TYR A 514 -25.75 26.52 6.29
N LYS A 515 -26.15 27.63 5.63
CA LYS A 515 -27.52 27.85 5.14
C LYS A 515 -27.54 28.32 3.69
N PRO A 516 -27.36 27.41 2.71
CA PRO A 516 -27.23 27.79 1.32
C PRO A 516 -28.49 28.45 0.75
N HIS A 517 -29.68 28.15 1.30
CA HIS A 517 -30.93 28.79 0.86
C HIS A 517 -31.12 30.23 1.40
N ASP A 518 -30.60 30.52 2.61
CA ASP A 518 -30.74 31.84 3.24
C ASP A 518 -29.71 32.85 2.71
N TRP A 519 -28.60 32.36 2.15
CA TRP A 519 -27.48 33.16 1.67
C TRP A 519 -27.31 33.03 0.16
N PRO A 520 -27.97 33.88 -0.64
CA PRO A 520 -27.77 33.86 -2.09
C PRO A 520 -26.29 34.13 -2.42
N ARG A 521 -25.81 33.55 -3.52
CA ARG A 521 -24.41 33.70 -3.91
C ARG A 521 -24.11 35.10 -4.44
N TYR A 522 -22.87 35.52 -4.23
CA TYR A 522 -22.39 36.84 -4.61
C TYR A 522 -22.51 37.12 -6.13
N ASP A 523 -22.15 36.17 -6.99
CA ASP A 523 -22.20 36.27 -8.46
C ASP A 523 -23.62 36.26 -9.03
N GLU A 524 -24.52 35.45 -8.48
CA GLU A 524 -25.91 35.29 -8.93
C GLU A 524 -26.74 36.59 -8.82
N LEU A 525 -26.32 37.52 -7.96
CA LEU A 525 -27.03 38.77 -7.67
C LEU A 525 -26.51 39.98 -8.44
N GLY A 526 -25.38 39.87 -9.16
CA GLY A 526 -24.76 40.98 -9.89
C GLY A 526 -24.34 42.16 -8.99
N ILE A 527 -23.94 41.86 -7.76
CA ILE A 527 -23.60 42.85 -6.72
C ILE A 527 -22.16 43.37 -6.89
N ALA A 528 -21.91 44.62 -6.49
CA ALA A 528 -20.59 45.25 -6.53
C ALA A 528 -19.66 44.76 -5.39
N PRO A 529 -18.33 44.70 -5.61
CA PRO A 529 -17.35 44.30 -4.59
C PRO A 529 -17.50 45.09 -3.30
N GLY A 530 -17.53 44.41 -2.14
CA GLY A 530 -17.64 45.02 -0.81
C GLY A 530 -18.97 44.85 -0.08
N THR A 531 -19.88 43.97 -0.54
CA THR A 531 -21.20 43.77 0.09
C THR A 531 -21.22 42.54 1.00
N LYS A 532 -21.55 42.72 2.30
CA LYS A 532 -21.69 41.64 3.29
C LYS A 532 -23.02 40.88 3.21
N GLY A 533 -23.07 39.66 3.76
CA GLY A 533 -24.29 38.84 3.91
C GLY A 533 -24.55 37.78 2.83
N HIS A 534 -23.51 37.43 2.07
CA HIS A 534 -23.55 36.42 1.01
C HIS A 534 -22.36 35.46 1.16
N THR A 535 -22.46 34.26 0.61
CA THR A 535 -21.30 33.37 0.45
C THR A 535 -20.47 33.79 -0.76
N MET A 536 -19.15 33.60 -0.65
CA MET A 536 -18.16 33.99 -1.65
C MET A 536 -17.20 32.84 -1.94
N TYR A 537 -16.79 32.69 -3.19
CA TYR A 537 -15.64 31.86 -3.57
C TYR A 537 -14.32 32.62 -3.40
N VAL A 538 -13.19 31.92 -3.52
CA VAL A 538 -11.86 32.51 -3.31
C VAL A 538 -11.59 33.75 -4.19
N ASN A 539 -12.02 33.72 -5.45
CA ASN A 539 -11.86 34.86 -6.35
C ASN A 539 -12.65 36.09 -5.87
N GLU A 540 -13.80 35.88 -5.25
CA GLU A 540 -14.69 36.93 -4.76
C GLU A 540 -14.22 37.48 -3.41
N ILE A 541 -13.82 36.60 -2.49
CA ILE A 541 -13.31 37.04 -1.17
C ILE A 541 -12.01 37.84 -1.31
N VAL A 542 -11.13 37.49 -2.26
CA VAL A 542 -9.91 38.29 -2.50
C VAL A 542 -10.25 39.69 -2.99
N GLU A 543 -11.20 39.84 -3.92
CA GLU A 543 -11.66 41.16 -4.38
C GLU A 543 -12.40 41.93 -3.28
N TYR A 544 -13.17 41.24 -2.44
CA TYR A 544 -13.77 41.82 -1.24
C TYR A 544 -12.70 42.35 -0.28
N LEU A 545 -11.66 41.58 0.04
CA LEU A 545 -10.56 42.00 0.92
C LEU A 545 -9.81 43.21 0.36
N LYS A 546 -9.52 43.23 -0.96
CA LYS A 546 -8.92 44.40 -1.64
C LYS A 546 -9.81 45.64 -1.48
N HIS A 547 -11.12 45.49 -1.68
CA HIS A 547 -12.06 46.59 -1.51
C HIS A 547 -12.05 47.13 -0.07
N GLN A 548 -12.17 46.24 0.93
CA GLN A 548 -12.20 46.62 2.33
C GLN A 548 -10.89 47.30 2.78
N LYS A 549 -9.73 46.80 2.30
CA LYS A 549 -8.43 47.40 2.58
C LYS A 549 -8.35 48.84 2.08
N ASN A 550 -8.77 49.07 0.84
CA ASN A 550 -8.82 50.40 0.26
C ASN A 550 -9.77 51.36 1.02
N GLN A 551 -10.93 50.87 1.48
CA GLN A 551 -11.84 51.67 2.31
C GLN A 551 -11.22 52.02 3.67
N TYR A 552 -10.57 51.06 4.32
CA TYR A 552 -9.90 51.28 5.60
C TYR A 552 -8.75 52.29 5.48
N ASP A 553 -7.96 52.22 4.41
CA ASP A 553 -6.88 53.17 4.13
C ASP A 553 -7.42 54.61 3.94
N LEU A 554 -8.55 54.74 3.25
CA LEU A 554 -9.24 56.03 3.10
C LEU A 554 -9.76 56.55 4.44
N TRP A 555 -10.32 55.69 5.29
CA TRP A 555 -10.77 56.05 6.63
C TRP A 555 -9.61 56.47 7.55
N LEU A 556 -8.48 55.77 7.50
CA LEU A 556 -7.26 56.16 8.22
C LEU A 556 -6.81 57.57 7.81
N ALA A 557 -6.95 57.93 6.53
CA ALA A 557 -6.66 59.27 6.03
C ALA A 557 -7.73 60.30 6.41
N ASP A 558 -9.01 59.92 6.45
CA ASP A 558 -10.15 60.77 6.83
C ASP A 558 -11.23 59.94 7.55
N HIS A 559 -11.30 60.08 8.88
CA HIS A 559 -12.22 59.30 9.72
C HIS A 559 -13.70 59.67 9.54
N SER A 560 -14.03 60.64 8.67
CA SER A 560 -15.40 60.94 8.26
C SER A 560 -15.92 59.99 7.17
N LEU A 561 -15.03 59.24 6.52
CA LEU A 561 -15.39 58.21 5.55
C LEU A 561 -15.81 56.90 6.25
N PRO A 562 -16.48 55.96 5.54
CA PRO A 562 -16.77 54.64 6.10
C PRO A 562 -15.47 53.86 6.38
N ARG A 563 -15.39 53.23 7.56
CA ARG A 563 -14.22 52.44 7.99
C ARG A 563 -13.98 51.18 7.13
N GLY A 564 -15.01 50.69 6.45
CA GLY A 564 -15.04 49.34 5.90
C GLY A 564 -15.36 48.31 6.98
N ASP A 565 -15.20 47.04 6.65
CA ASP A 565 -15.64 45.91 7.48
C ASP A 565 -14.56 45.40 8.45
N PHE A 566 -13.40 46.05 8.57
CA PHE A 566 -12.40 45.69 9.57
C PHE A 566 -12.88 46.00 11.00
N ASP A 567 -12.60 45.08 11.93
CA ASP A 567 -12.98 45.19 13.34
C ASP A 567 -12.09 46.13 14.17
N GLU A 568 -12.43 46.33 15.45
CA GLU A 568 -11.70 47.18 16.40
C GLU A 568 -10.62 46.44 17.20
N ASP A 569 -10.10 45.30 16.68
CA ASP A 569 -9.15 44.48 17.44
C ASP A 569 -7.79 45.16 17.66
N VAL A 570 -7.07 44.70 18.68
CA VAL A 570 -5.75 45.21 19.09
C VAL A 570 -4.78 44.07 19.38
N ASP A 571 -3.50 44.27 19.07
CA ASP A 571 -2.44 43.32 19.38
C ASP A 571 -2.16 43.22 20.89
N GLU A 572 -1.24 42.32 21.28
CA GLU A 572 -0.84 42.11 22.67
C GLU A 572 -0.21 43.35 23.35
N HIS A 573 0.21 44.34 22.56
CA HIS A 573 0.79 45.61 23.00
C HIS A 573 -0.22 46.76 23.00
N GLY A 574 -1.48 46.50 22.60
CA GLY A 574 -2.55 47.49 22.50
C GLY A 574 -2.49 48.37 21.25
N ASN A 575 -1.71 47.99 20.24
CA ASN A 575 -1.74 48.65 18.94
C ASN A 575 -2.92 48.12 18.11
N PRO A 576 -3.52 48.93 17.22
CA PRO A 576 -4.58 48.45 16.33
C PRO A 576 -4.12 47.25 15.49
N ASP A 577 -4.87 46.15 15.56
CA ASP A 577 -4.69 44.95 14.73
C ASP A 577 -6.02 44.57 14.06
N PRO A 578 -6.60 45.49 13.26
CA PRO A 578 -7.91 45.29 12.65
C PRO A 578 -7.91 44.08 11.72
N LYS A 579 -8.94 43.24 11.81
CA LYS A 579 -9.10 42.05 10.95
C LYS A 579 -10.54 41.84 10.50
N ILE A 580 -10.70 40.96 9.52
CA ILE A 580 -12.00 40.46 9.07
C ILE A 580 -12.05 38.96 9.31
N SER A 581 -13.00 38.49 10.11
CA SER A 581 -13.20 37.05 10.34
C SER A 581 -14.31 36.49 9.44
N VAL A 582 -14.04 35.34 8.84
CA VAL A 582 -14.98 34.62 7.97
C VAL A 582 -15.04 33.15 8.34
N THR A 583 -16.18 32.51 8.12
CA THR A 583 -16.35 31.07 8.20
C THR A 583 -16.14 30.49 6.80
N ALA A 584 -15.16 29.61 6.67
CA ALA A 584 -14.89 28.83 5.47
C ALA A 584 -15.60 27.47 5.56
N PHE A 585 -16.42 27.16 4.56
CA PHE A 585 -17.10 25.88 4.36
C PHE A 585 -16.39 25.11 3.25
N VAL A 586 -15.82 23.97 3.61
CA VAL A 586 -15.07 23.10 2.68
C VAL A 586 -15.98 21.96 2.25
N ASN A 587 -16.13 21.80 0.94
CA ASN A 587 -16.84 20.66 0.37
C ASN A 587 -16.01 19.38 0.51
N GLU A 588 -16.66 18.23 0.38
CA GLU A 588 -15.97 16.94 0.31
C GLU A 588 -14.96 16.93 -0.84
N TYR A 589 -13.87 16.18 -0.70
CA TYR A 589 -12.95 15.92 -1.81
C TYR A 589 -13.54 14.87 -2.76
N TYR A 590 -14.70 15.22 -3.32
CA TYR A 590 -15.50 14.44 -4.23
C TYR A 590 -16.23 15.39 -5.19
N TYR A 591 -16.39 14.98 -6.44
CA TYR A 591 -16.98 15.80 -7.49
C TYR A 591 -18.06 15.00 -8.21
N GLU A 592 -19.29 15.51 -8.16
CA GLU A 592 -20.43 14.99 -8.92
C GLU A 592 -20.42 15.56 -10.34
N GLU A 593 -19.98 16.81 -10.48
CA GLU A 593 -19.78 17.50 -11.75
C GLU A 593 -18.32 17.89 -11.95
N HIS A 594 -17.87 17.89 -13.21
CA HIS A 594 -16.50 18.25 -13.53
C HIS A 594 -16.28 19.75 -13.23
N PRO A 595 -15.30 20.14 -12.38
CA PRO A 595 -15.24 21.51 -11.84
C PRO A 595 -15.04 22.60 -12.92
N THR A 596 -14.39 22.25 -14.04
CA THR A 596 -14.13 23.16 -15.16
C THR A 596 -14.99 22.94 -16.42
N LYS A 597 -15.58 21.74 -16.59
CA LYS A 597 -16.39 21.40 -17.78
C LYS A 597 -17.89 21.42 -17.50
N GLY A 598 -18.27 21.34 -16.22
CA GLY A 598 -19.65 21.18 -15.75
C GLY A 598 -20.26 19.83 -16.13
N GLY A 599 -21.43 19.55 -15.53
CA GLY A 599 -22.25 18.38 -15.84
C GLY A 599 -21.78 17.11 -15.15
N PHE A 600 -22.76 16.22 -14.89
CA PHE A 600 -22.54 14.95 -14.23
C PHE A 600 -21.64 14.03 -15.05
N ASP A 601 -20.59 13.51 -14.44
CA ASP A 601 -19.74 12.47 -15.03
C ASP A 601 -19.56 11.32 -14.01
N PRO A 602 -20.09 10.12 -14.31
CA PRO A 602 -20.09 8.97 -13.41
C PRO A 602 -18.68 8.41 -13.09
N THR A 603 -17.63 8.93 -13.73
CA THR A 603 -16.26 8.47 -13.58
C THR A 603 -15.35 9.44 -12.81
N LEU A 604 -15.83 10.63 -12.45
CA LEU A 604 -15.01 11.67 -11.80
C LEU A 604 -14.38 11.22 -10.48
N TRP A 605 -15.10 10.43 -9.70
CA TRP A 605 -14.59 9.89 -8.44
C TRP A 605 -13.28 9.12 -8.62
N LYS A 606 -13.07 8.50 -9.79
CA LYS A 606 -11.83 7.77 -10.11
C LYS A 606 -10.63 8.71 -10.28
N LEU A 607 -10.84 10.00 -10.52
CA LEU A 607 -9.77 10.99 -10.72
C LEU A 607 -9.31 11.65 -9.41
N VAL A 608 -10.03 11.44 -8.31
CA VAL A 608 -9.83 12.19 -7.06
C VAL A 608 -9.59 11.31 -5.82
N VAL A 609 -9.96 10.03 -5.89
CA VAL A 609 -9.70 9.03 -4.84
C VAL A 609 -8.25 8.57 -4.90
N ASN A 610 -7.62 8.36 -3.74
CA ASN A 610 -6.18 8.02 -3.62
C ASN A 610 -5.24 9.04 -4.30
N HIS A 611 -5.68 10.28 -4.46
CA HIS A 611 -4.91 11.34 -5.11
C HIS A 611 -4.19 12.22 -4.07
N PRO A 612 -3.11 12.94 -4.43
CA PRO A 612 -2.55 13.99 -3.57
C PRO A 612 -3.59 15.00 -3.05
N MET A 613 -3.25 15.62 -1.92
CA MET A 613 -4.06 16.65 -1.24
C MET A 613 -4.41 17.78 -2.21
N ARG A 614 -5.65 18.28 -2.18
CA ARG A 614 -5.98 19.53 -2.86
C ARG A 614 -5.75 20.71 -1.91
N ARG A 615 -5.32 21.85 -2.46
CA ARG A 615 -4.92 23.01 -1.67
C ARG A 615 -5.51 24.29 -2.22
N LEU A 616 -5.83 25.19 -1.30
CA LEU A 616 -6.21 26.56 -1.57
C LEU A 616 -5.28 27.47 -0.78
N HIS A 617 -4.69 28.44 -1.47
CA HIS A 617 -3.85 29.44 -0.84
C HIS A 617 -4.36 30.84 -1.18
N ILE A 618 -4.41 31.70 -0.16
CA ILE A 618 -4.64 33.14 -0.31
C ILE A 618 -3.31 33.83 -0.01
N LEU A 619 -2.74 34.44 -1.04
CA LEU A 619 -1.33 34.81 -1.10
C LEU A 619 -1.08 36.25 -0.69
N ALA A 620 0.06 36.47 -0.02
CA ALA A 620 0.64 37.79 0.17
C ALA A 620 1.78 38.06 -0.84
N SER A 621 2.54 37.04 -1.28
CA SER A 621 3.55 37.13 -2.36
C SER A 621 4.01 35.76 -2.89
N SER A 622 4.47 35.67 -4.14
CA SER A 622 5.01 34.42 -4.73
C SER A 622 6.29 34.65 -5.56
N ARG A 623 7.18 33.65 -5.60
CA ARG A 623 8.42 33.63 -6.41
C ARG A 623 8.72 32.21 -6.91
N ARG A 624 9.25 32.07 -8.13
CA ARG A 624 9.66 30.78 -8.74
C ARG A 624 11.16 30.77 -9.07
N SER A 625 11.80 29.60 -9.02
CA SER A 625 13.19 29.41 -9.47
C SER A 625 13.33 29.67 -10.98
N ALA A 626 14.56 29.86 -11.44
CA ALA A 626 14.84 30.15 -12.85
C ALA A 626 14.50 28.96 -13.79
N ASP A 627 14.58 27.73 -13.29
CA ASP A 627 14.21 26.53 -14.04
C ASP A 627 12.76 26.10 -13.86
N GLY A 628 12.02 26.73 -12.92
CA GLY A 628 10.61 26.47 -12.66
C GLY A 628 10.32 25.28 -11.74
N GLU A 629 11.33 24.54 -11.31
CA GLU A 629 11.19 23.31 -10.50
C GLU A 629 10.91 23.59 -9.01
N SER A 630 11.25 24.79 -8.54
CA SER A 630 11.12 25.22 -7.15
C SER A 630 10.26 26.47 -7.04
N MET A 631 9.42 26.55 -6.01
CA MET A 631 8.57 27.72 -5.75
C MET A 631 8.53 28.06 -4.27
N SER A 632 8.59 29.36 -3.95
CA SER A 632 8.43 29.90 -2.59
C SER A 632 7.25 30.85 -2.56
N ILE A 633 6.38 30.67 -1.58
CA ILE A 633 5.14 31.44 -1.43
C ILE A 633 5.02 31.97 -0.01
N GLY A 634 4.76 33.27 0.14
CA GLY A 634 4.26 33.87 1.37
C GLY A 634 2.73 33.86 1.35
N SER A 635 2.10 33.05 2.21
CA SER A 635 0.64 32.90 2.29
C SER A 635 0.09 33.50 3.58
N SER A 636 -1.03 34.22 3.50
CA SER A 636 -1.78 34.67 4.68
C SER A 636 -2.82 33.64 5.13
N PHE A 637 -3.22 32.70 4.27
CA PHE A 637 -4.07 31.57 4.65
C PHE A 637 -3.86 30.39 3.71
N THR A 638 -3.66 29.21 4.29
CA THR A 638 -3.52 27.95 3.54
C THR A 638 -4.53 26.94 4.06
N LEU A 639 -5.32 26.38 3.14
CA LEU A 639 -6.21 25.26 3.37
C LEU A 639 -5.73 24.08 2.56
N GLN A 640 -5.57 22.93 3.22
CA GLN A 640 -5.24 21.68 2.55
C GLN A 640 -6.19 20.57 2.96
N GLN A 641 -6.62 19.79 1.98
CA GLN A 641 -7.61 18.74 2.16
C GLN A 641 -7.12 17.40 1.62
N ARG A 642 -7.18 16.35 2.46
CA ARG A 642 -6.80 14.98 2.10
C ARG A 642 -7.83 14.34 1.18
N SER A 643 -7.41 13.45 0.29
CA SER A 643 -8.31 12.72 -0.60
C SER A 643 -8.97 11.54 0.10
N ILE A 644 -10.13 11.12 -0.43
CA ILE A 644 -10.79 9.89 0.02
C ILE A 644 -9.88 8.71 -0.30
N GLN A 645 -9.71 7.81 0.67
CA GLN A 645 -8.87 6.62 0.53
C GLN A 645 -9.73 5.39 0.18
N SER A 646 -9.37 4.63 -0.86
CA SER A 646 -10.11 3.45 -1.29
C SER A 646 -9.18 2.30 -1.66
N ILE A 647 -9.61 1.08 -1.32
CA ILE A 647 -8.85 -0.15 -1.61
C ILE A 647 -9.07 -0.68 -3.04
N TYR A 648 -9.97 -0.05 -3.80
CA TYR A 648 -10.43 -0.58 -5.09
C TYR A 648 -9.40 -0.32 -6.20
N ALA A 649 -9.37 -1.23 -7.18
CA ALA A 649 -8.60 -1.11 -8.40
C ALA A 649 -9.27 -0.15 -9.39
N ILE A 650 -9.34 1.13 -9.03
CA ILE A 650 -10.18 2.15 -9.71
C ILE A 650 -9.88 2.35 -11.20
N HIS A 651 -8.65 2.07 -11.64
CA HIS A 651 -8.18 2.23 -13.03
C HIS A 651 -7.89 0.89 -13.76
N GLU A 652 -7.98 -0.25 -13.08
CA GLU A 652 -7.51 -1.53 -13.62
C GLU A 652 -8.64 -2.47 -14.05
N VAL A 653 -9.87 -2.23 -13.59
CA VAL A 653 -11.02 -3.14 -13.79
C VAL A 653 -12.17 -2.45 -14.52
N ASP A 654 -12.58 -3.06 -15.64
CA ASP A 654 -13.78 -2.69 -16.37
C ASP A 654 -15.05 -3.09 -15.61
N GLY A 655 -16.10 -2.27 -15.69
CA GLY A 655 -17.40 -2.56 -15.07
C GLY A 655 -17.49 -2.28 -13.56
N LEU A 656 -16.49 -1.62 -12.97
CA LEU A 656 -16.61 -1.04 -11.63
C LEU A 656 -17.38 0.29 -11.73
N HIS A 657 -18.66 0.27 -11.36
CA HIS A 657 -19.58 1.40 -11.43
C HIS A 657 -19.59 2.21 -10.13
N SER A 658 -19.47 1.50 -9.01
CA SER A 658 -19.45 2.08 -7.68
C SER A 658 -18.35 1.46 -6.81
N ALA A 659 -18.05 2.10 -5.70
CA ALA A 659 -17.12 1.61 -4.70
C ALA A 659 -17.46 2.21 -3.33
N TRP A 660 -16.63 1.98 -2.34
CA TRP A 660 -16.62 2.79 -1.12
C TRP A 660 -15.19 3.27 -0.84
N GLY A 661 -15.10 4.40 -0.16
CA GLY A 661 -13.85 4.98 0.35
C GLY A 661 -14.00 5.35 1.82
N MET A 662 -12.89 5.67 2.47
CA MET A 662 -12.82 5.98 3.89
C MET A 662 -12.15 7.32 4.14
N GLU A 663 -12.43 7.88 5.32
CA GLU A 663 -11.72 9.04 5.85
C GLU A 663 -10.25 8.69 6.07
N PHE A 664 -9.38 9.69 6.05
CA PHE A 664 -7.96 9.48 6.23
C PHE A 664 -7.62 9.26 7.71
N THR A 665 -8.12 10.12 8.59
CA THR A 665 -7.91 10.05 10.04
C THR A 665 -9.20 9.74 10.77
N ASP A 666 -9.11 8.93 11.83
CA ASP A 666 -10.21 8.80 12.80
C ASP A 666 -10.09 9.96 13.80
N ASP A 667 -10.89 11.01 13.64
CA ASP A 667 -10.87 12.17 14.55
C ASP A 667 -11.24 11.80 15.99
N ASN A 668 -11.83 10.63 16.22
CA ASN A 668 -12.21 10.18 17.55
C ASN A 668 -11.11 9.36 18.23
N ASN A 669 -10.05 8.98 17.51
CA ASN A 669 -8.96 8.15 18.05
C ASN A 669 -8.26 8.81 19.26
N GLU A 670 -8.15 10.14 19.26
CA GLU A 670 -7.55 10.92 20.36
C GLU A 670 -8.56 11.33 21.44
N THR A 671 -9.85 11.30 21.14
CA THR A 671 -10.92 11.73 22.08
C THR A 671 -11.21 10.71 23.18
N GLY A 672 -10.74 9.47 23.02
CA GLY A 672 -10.84 8.43 24.04
C GLY A 672 -12.27 7.98 24.31
N LEU A 673 -13.11 7.82 23.28
CA LEU A 673 -14.47 7.32 23.45
C LEU A 673 -14.46 5.88 23.98
N THR A 674 -15.21 5.65 25.07
CA THR A 674 -15.24 4.37 25.81
C THR A 674 -16.57 3.64 25.68
N LYS A 675 -17.61 4.28 25.11
CA LYS A 675 -19.00 3.78 25.11
C LYS A 675 -19.66 3.95 23.75
N PHE A 676 -20.41 2.93 23.36
CA PHE A 676 -21.18 2.93 22.11
C PHE A 676 -22.39 3.87 22.15
N CYS A 677 -23.05 3.99 23.31
CA CYS A 677 -24.24 4.82 23.50
C CYS A 677 -24.38 5.29 24.96
N LYS A 678 -25.34 6.21 25.19
CA LYS A 678 -25.64 6.79 26.51
C LYS A 678 -26.04 5.74 27.56
N PRO A 679 -25.36 5.67 28.71
CA PRO A 679 -25.72 4.76 29.82
C PRO A 679 -27.18 4.92 30.26
N GLY A 680 -27.86 3.80 30.53
CA GLY A 680 -29.26 3.80 30.97
C GLY A 680 -30.28 3.83 29.82
N THR A 681 -29.84 4.14 28.60
CA THR A 681 -30.61 3.85 27.38
C THR A 681 -30.50 2.36 27.12
N PRO A 682 -31.60 1.60 26.94
CA PRO A 682 -31.51 0.25 26.41
C PRO A 682 -30.66 0.29 25.13
N ALA A 683 -29.76 -0.68 24.94
CA ALA A 683 -29.25 -0.95 23.60
C ALA A 683 -30.46 -1.41 22.78
N GLU A 684 -31.13 -0.46 22.12
CA GLU A 684 -32.25 -0.74 21.26
C GLU A 684 -31.75 -1.66 20.14
N ASN A 685 -32.49 -2.74 19.90
CA ASN A 685 -32.20 -3.57 18.74
C ASN A 685 -32.62 -2.79 17.50
N CYS A 686 -31.68 -2.04 16.92
CA CYS A 686 -31.88 -1.25 15.71
C CYS A 686 -31.95 -2.12 14.43
N ASN A 687 -31.86 -3.46 14.54
CA ASN A 687 -31.76 -4.39 13.41
C ASN A 687 -30.64 -4.00 12.40
N ASN A 688 -29.52 -3.50 12.91
CA ASN A 688 -28.30 -3.16 12.19
C ASN A 688 -27.41 -4.41 12.03
N PHE A 689 -27.90 -5.43 11.33
CA PHE A 689 -27.24 -6.73 11.20
C PHE A 689 -26.41 -6.88 9.92
N SER A 690 -26.44 -5.90 9.00
CA SER A 690 -25.78 -6.09 7.70
C SER A 690 -24.27 -6.06 7.87
N SER A 691 -23.59 -7.15 7.54
CA SER A 691 -22.13 -7.20 7.56
C SER A 691 -21.49 -6.43 6.41
N THR A 692 -22.24 -6.08 5.35
CA THR A 692 -21.71 -5.44 4.13
C THR A 692 -22.18 -4.00 3.95
N ASN A 693 -23.33 -3.62 4.51
CA ASN A 693 -23.94 -2.30 4.32
C ASN A 693 -23.86 -1.44 5.59
N GLY A 694 -22.74 -0.71 5.74
CA GLY A 694 -22.57 0.22 6.85
C GLY A 694 -23.58 1.38 6.83
N ARG A 695 -23.99 1.87 5.65
CA ARG A 695 -24.89 3.02 5.50
C ARG A 695 -26.26 2.73 6.07
N LEU A 696 -26.84 1.60 5.67
CA LEU A 696 -28.12 1.13 6.18
C LEU A 696 -28.07 0.92 7.70
N ASN A 697 -26.98 0.34 8.23
CA ASN A 697 -26.80 0.17 9.66
C ASN A 697 -26.77 1.51 10.39
N THR A 698 -26.01 2.49 9.90
CA THR A 698 -25.89 3.82 10.51
C THR A 698 -27.23 4.58 10.49
N LEU A 699 -27.96 4.56 9.38
CA LEU A 699 -29.29 5.19 9.28
C LEU A 699 -30.28 4.61 10.31
N LYS A 700 -30.22 3.31 10.58
CA LYS A 700 -31.00 2.66 11.65
C LYS A 700 -30.47 3.01 13.05
N LEU A 701 -29.15 3.09 13.24
CA LEU A 701 -28.53 3.47 14.51
C LEU A 701 -28.86 4.91 14.94
N TRP A 702 -29.05 5.81 13.96
CA TRP A 702 -29.40 7.22 14.18
C TRP A 702 -30.91 7.46 14.22
N ASN A 703 -31.72 6.40 14.07
CA ASN A 703 -33.17 6.47 14.00
C ASN A 703 -33.70 7.40 12.90
N VAL A 704 -32.95 7.54 11.79
CA VAL A 704 -33.44 8.11 10.52
C VAL A 704 -34.35 7.08 9.84
N LEU A 705 -33.97 5.80 9.92
CA LEU A 705 -34.81 4.67 9.54
C LEU A 705 -35.28 3.87 10.75
N ASN A 706 -36.43 3.24 10.63
CA ASN A 706 -36.94 2.24 11.56
C ASN A 706 -36.14 0.92 11.43
N PRO A 707 -36.22 0.01 12.42
CA PRO A 707 -35.56 -1.30 12.35
C PRO A 707 -35.95 -2.16 11.14
N ASP A 708 -37.11 -1.92 10.53
CA ASP A 708 -37.57 -2.59 9.30
C ASP A 708 -37.05 -1.95 8.00
N GLY A 709 -36.32 -0.83 8.08
CA GLY A 709 -35.77 -0.09 6.94
C GLY A 709 -36.66 1.05 6.44
N SER A 710 -37.90 1.20 6.93
CA SER A 710 -38.78 2.30 6.54
C SER A 710 -38.34 3.64 7.15
N GLN A 711 -38.67 4.77 6.51
CA GLN A 711 -38.42 6.10 7.08
C GLN A 711 -39.07 6.26 8.46
N ASN A 712 -38.35 6.86 9.40
CA ASN A 712 -38.87 7.16 10.71
C ASN A 712 -39.77 8.40 10.66
N PRO A 713 -41.04 8.33 11.11
CA PRO A 713 -41.93 9.50 11.10
C PRO A 713 -41.50 10.61 12.07
N ALA A 714 -40.62 10.32 13.03
CA ALA A 714 -40.06 11.33 13.91
C ALA A 714 -38.82 11.95 13.25
N VAL A 715 -38.94 13.20 12.82
CA VAL A 715 -37.88 14.01 12.21
C VAL A 715 -36.67 14.16 13.15
N ARG A 716 -35.47 14.25 12.58
CA ARG A 716 -34.21 14.49 13.28
C ARG A 716 -33.60 15.78 12.76
N TYR A 717 -33.12 16.63 13.65
CA TYR A 717 -32.52 17.91 13.28
C TYR A 717 -31.03 17.91 13.55
N TRP A 718 -30.23 18.53 12.67
CA TRP A 718 -28.78 18.63 12.84
C TRP A 718 -28.39 19.29 14.17
N ALA A 719 -29.09 20.36 14.55
CA ALA A 719 -28.87 21.11 15.79
C ALA A 719 -29.12 20.31 17.08
N ASP A 720 -29.87 19.19 17.02
CA ASP A 720 -30.05 18.30 18.17
C ASP A 720 -28.75 17.54 18.51
N TYR A 721 -27.88 17.32 17.52
CA TYR A 721 -26.68 16.49 17.64
C TYR A 721 -25.38 17.29 17.63
N LEU A 722 -25.32 18.39 16.85
CA LEU A 722 -24.10 19.15 16.59
C LEU A 722 -24.15 20.58 17.15
N ASP A 723 -22.99 21.06 17.61
CA ASP A 723 -22.72 22.46 17.88
C ASP A 723 -22.31 23.20 16.59
N LEU A 724 -23.33 23.55 15.81
CA LEU A 724 -23.19 24.20 14.50
C LEU A 724 -22.67 25.65 14.59
N ASN A 725 -22.79 26.29 15.76
CA ASN A 725 -22.36 27.68 16.01
C ASN A 725 -21.32 27.78 17.14
N GLY A 726 -20.50 26.75 17.31
CA GLY A 726 -19.42 26.68 18.30
C GLY A 726 -18.10 27.29 17.81
N THR A 727 -17.08 27.26 18.69
CA THR A 727 -15.70 27.58 18.31
C THR A 727 -15.13 26.52 17.36
N ASN A 728 -13.96 26.75 16.77
CA ASN A 728 -13.26 25.81 15.88
C ASN A 728 -12.83 24.47 16.52
N GLU A 729 -13.35 24.11 17.68
CA GLU A 729 -13.05 22.86 18.38
C GLU A 729 -13.75 21.66 17.71
N THR A 730 -13.07 20.51 17.77
CA THR A 730 -13.53 19.17 17.36
C THR A 730 -13.45 18.22 18.55
N PRO A 731 -14.37 17.24 18.72
CA PRO A 731 -15.54 16.95 17.88
C PRO A 731 -16.71 17.90 18.14
N GLN A 732 -17.52 18.12 17.09
CA GLN A 732 -18.64 19.07 17.10
C GLN A 732 -19.93 18.51 17.73
N LEU A 733 -19.88 17.34 18.39
CA LEU A 733 -21.05 16.71 18.98
C LEU A 733 -21.40 17.33 20.34
N TRP A 734 -22.68 17.53 20.61
CA TRP A 734 -23.12 17.85 21.97
C TRP A 734 -22.75 16.74 22.94
N GLY A 735 -22.46 17.09 24.19
CA GLY A 735 -21.99 16.13 25.20
C GLY A 735 -22.93 14.93 25.43
N ASP A 736 -24.24 15.09 25.21
CA ASP A 736 -25.23 14.02 25.30
C ASP A 736 -25.21 13.02 24.13
N TYR A 737 -24.46 13.34 23.07
CA TYR A 737 -24.30 12.54 21.85
C TYR A 737 -22.85 12.17 21.54
N ASN A 738 -21.91 12.52 22.41
CA ASN A 738 -20.50 12.18 22.29
C ASN A 738 -20.24 10.67 22.58
N TYR A 739 -20.67 9.80 21.67
CA TYR A 739 -20.60 8.33 21.74
C TYR A 739 -20.24 7.73 20.37
N LEU A 740 -19.62 6.55 20.36
CA LEU A 740 -19.08 5.92 19.14
C LEU A 740 -20.12 5.77 18.02
N ARG A 741 -21.39 5.53 18.36
CA ARG A 741 -22.43 5.38 17.33
C ARG A 741 -22.64 6.64 16.50
N TYR A 742 -22.33 7.83 17.01
CA TYR A 742 -22.51 9.12 16.34
C TYR A 742 -21.21 9.69 15.77
N SER A 743 -20.11 8.95 15.85
CA SER A 743 -18.78 9.42 15.45
C SER A 743 -18.71 9.96 14.02
N CYS A 744 -19.50 9.39 13.09
CA CYS A 744 -19.52 9.83 11.70
C CYS A 744 -20.48 10.98 11.41
N LEU A 745 -21.28 11.42 12.39
CA LEU A 745 -22.35 12.42 12.16
C LEU A 745 -21.77 13.78 11.76
N SER A 746 -20.66 14.20 12.38
CA SER A 746 -20.00 15.48 12.08
C SER A 746 -19.27 15.53 10.73
N ARG A 747 -19.25 14.44 9.96
CA ARG A 747 -18.66 14.39 8.61
C ARG A 747 -19.66 14.71 7.52
N ASN A 748 -20.94 14.79 7.89
CA ASN A 748 -22.04 15.13 6.99
C ASN A 748 -22.46 16.58 7.20
N ARG A 749 -23.22 17.11 6.25
CA ARG A 749 -23.69 18.49 6.24
C ARG A 749 -25.11 18.54 5.69
N ASP A 750 -25.90 19.45 6.25
CA ASP A 750 -27.17 19.91 5.72
C ASP A 750 -26.95 20.56 4.34
N ASN A 751 -27.19 19.80 3.27
CA ASN A 751 -26.87 20.20 1.91
C ASN A 751 -27.96 21.05 1.28
N ASP A 752 -29.21 20.94 1.74
CA ASP A 752 -30.32 21.76 1.27
C ASP A 752 -30.69 22.92 2.21
N GLY A 753 -30.19 22.91 3.44
CA GLY A 753 -30.29 23.99 4.42
C GLY A 753 -31.60 23.99 5.22
N ASP A 754 -32.36 22.90 5.23
CA ASP A 754 -33.66 22.84 5.89
C ASP A 754 -33.58 22.46 7.39
N GLY A 755 -32.38 22.09 7.87
CA GLY A 755 -32.06 21.71 9.24
C GLY A 755 -32.41 20.26 9.60
N ILE A 756 -32.96 19.47 8.69
CA ILE A 756 -33.39 18.08 8.86
C ILE A 756 -32.28 17.13 8.42
N ILE A 757 -32.15 15.99 9.09
CA ILE A 757 -31.21 14.93 8.69
C ILE A 757 -31.92 13.96 7.75
N ASP A 758 -31.65 14.08 6.45
CA ASP A 758 -32.21 13.19 5.44
C ASP A 758 -31.28 12.03 5.04
N PRO A 759 -31.83 10.87 4.59
CA PRO A 759 -31.03 9.72 4.20
C PRO A 759 -29.95 10.03 3.14
N GLU A 760 -30.26 10.86 2.15
CA GLU A 760 -29.39 11.33 1.07
C GLU A 760 -28.24 12.23 1.54
N GLU A 761 -28.42 12.91 2.68
CA GLU A 761 -27.37 13.74 3.30
C GLU A 761 -26.39 12.91 4.14
N ILE A 762 -26.76 11.67 4.50
CA ILE A 762 -25.87 10.72 5.16
C ILE A 762 -24.97 10.05 4.11
N ARG A 763 -23.92 10.78 3.76
CA ARG A 763 -22.88 10.43 2.81
C ARG A 763 -21.70 9.71 3.47
N TRP A 764 -21.36 10.12 4.69
CA TRP A 764 -20.36 9.49 5.57
C TRP A 764 -21.03 8.72 6.70
N TYR A 765 -20.68 7.45 6.84
CA TYR A 765 -21.33 6.53 7.78
C TYR A 765 -20.34 5.56 8.40
N MET A 766 -20.73 4.86 9.47
CA MET A 766 -19.83 3.92 10.15
C MET A 766 -19.63 2.66 9.31
N ALA A 767 -18.38 2.26 9.10
CA ALA A 767 -18.02 1.06 8.35
C ALA A 767 -18.65 -0.20 8.98
N SER A 768 -19.13 -1.12 8.14
CA SER A 768 -19.48 -2.48 8.56
C SER A 768 -18.22 -3.33 8.78
N ASP A 769 -18.35 -4.49 9.40
CA ASP A 769 -17.21 -5.38 9.62
C ASP A 769 -16.56 -5.87 8.31
N ILE A 770 -17.32 -6.13 7.24
CA ILE A 770 -16.74 -6.48 5.93
C ILE A 770 -16.04 -5.29 5.28
N GLN A 771 -16.56 -4.06 5.44
CA GLN A 771 -15.84 -2.87 4.98
C GLN A 771 -14.51 -2.71 5.73
N LEU A 772 -14.49 -2.91 7.06
CA LEU A 772 -13.26 -2.90 7.86
C LEU A 772 -12.27 -4.02 7.46
N ILE A 773 -12.77 -5.23 7.18
CA ILE A 773 -11.94 -6.32 6.66
C ILE A 773 -11.36 -5.93 5.30
N GLY A 774 -12.14 -5.29 4.43
CA GLY A 774 -11.66 -4.70 3.18
C GLY A 774 -10.44 -3.80 3.39
N VAL A 775 -10.47 -2.93 4.40
CA VAL A 775 -9.32 -2.06 4.76
C VAL A 775 -8.07 -2.89 5.07
N PHE A 776 -8.20 -4.01 5.79
CA PHE A 776 -7.05 -4.91 6.07
C PHE A 776 -6.55 -5.63 4.81
N LEU A 777 -7.46 -6.03 3.92
CA LEU A 777 -7.12 -6.71 2.67
C LEU A 777 -6.42 -5.76 1.68
N GLY A 778 -6.83 -4.50 1.63
CA GLY A 778 -6.29 -3.46 0.74
C GLY A 778 -5.31 -2.48 1.40
N ALA A 779 -4.77 -2.80 2.58
CA ALA A 779 -4.01 -1.86 3.41
C ALA A 779 -2.79 -1.22 2.73
N TYR A 780 -2.24 -1.85 1.69
CA TYR A 780 -1.06 -1.35 0.98
C TYR A 780 -1.38 -0.40 -0.18
N SER A 781 -2.66 -0.30 -0.56
CA SER A 781 -3.12 0.64 -1.58
C SER A 781 -3.57 1.99 -1.01
N ILE A 782 -3.50 2.15 0.31
CA ILE A 782 -3.93 3.34 1.05
C ILE A 782 -2.82 3.79 2.00
N GLU A 783 -2.85 5.05 2.38
CA GLU A 783 -1.85 5.65 3.28
C GLU A 783 -1.91 5.09 4.71
N GLY A 784 -0.80 5.19 5.44
CA GLY A 784 -0.60 4.57 6.77
C GLY A 784 -1.68 4.94 7.79
N ASP A 785 -2.06 6.22 7.86
CA ASP A 785 -3.10 6.71 8.77
C ASP A 785 -4.50 6.18 8.38
N ALA A 786 -4.74 5.81 7.11
CA ALA A 786 -6.00 5.23 6.67
C ALA A 786 -6.09 3.71 6.90
N ARG A 787 -4.98 3.04 7.22
CA ARG A 787 -4.94 1.60 7.50
C ARG A 787 -5.74 1.25 8.75
N LEU A 788 -6.20 0.00 8.81
CA LEU A 788 -6.98 -0.47 9.97
C LEU A 788 -6.20 -0.31 11.30
N TYR A 789 -4.88 -0.51 11.29
CA TYR A 789 -4.01 -0.30 12.45
C TYR A 789 -3.14 0.94 12.26
N GLN A 790 -3.36 1.98 13.06
CA GLN A 790 -2.80 3.33 12.91
C GLN A 790 -1.76 3.69 13.97
N LYS A 791 -1.44 2.80 14.91
CA LYS A 791 -0.51 3.11 15.99
C LYS A 791 0.87 3.46 15.43
N GLY A 792 1.48 4.54 15.90
CA GLY A 792 2.81 4.96 15.45
C GLY A 792 3.92 4.03 15.92
N ALA A 793 5.14 4.20 15.39
CA ALA A 793 6.28 3.35 15.72
C ALA A 793 6.58 3.28 17.23
N GLU A 794 6.45 4.39 17.97
CA GLU A 794 6.63 4.41 19.42
C GLU A 794 5.61 3.54 20.15
N ASP A 795 4.33 3.69 19.79
CA ASP A 795 3.24 2.93 20.38
C ASP A 795 3.40 1.44 20.14
N ARG A 796 3.77 1.05 18.90
CA ARG A 796 4.01 -0.35 18.52
C ARG A 796 5.12 -1.03 19.33
N GLU A 797 6.11 -0.28 19.81
CA GLU A 797 7.21 -0.79 20.66
C GLU A 797 6.89 -0.79 22.16
N ALA A 798 5.71 -0.30 22.57
CA ALA A 798 5.34 -0.20 23.97
C ALA A 798 5.27 -1.57 24.68
N SER A 799 5.56 -1.57 25.97
CA SER A 799 5.58 -2.80 26.78
C SER A 799 4.18 -3.40 26.97
N TYR A 800 4.09 -4.68 27.39
CA TYR A 800 2.80 -5.30 27.72
C TYR A 800 2.02 -4.53 28.81
N SER A 801 2.74 -3.91 29.75
CA SER A 801 2.14 -3.05 30.79
C SER A 801 1.53 -1.76 30.24
N GLU A 802 1.85 -1.37 29.02
CA GLU A 802 1.38 -0.17 28.33
C GLU A 802 0.46 -0.52 27.15
N LYS A 803 -0.33 -1.59 27.30
CA LYS A 803 -1.15 -2.14 26.21
C LYS A 803 -2.11 -1.16 25.53
N ASP A 804 -2.58 -0.12 26.21
CA ASP A 804 -3.44 0.90 25.60
C ASP A 804 -2.72 1.74 24.51
N LYS A 805 -1.38 1.74 24.51
CA LYS A 805 -0.58 2.37 23.45
C LYS A 805 -0.63 1.59 22.15
N TRP A 806 -0.40 0.27 22.19
CA TRP A 806 -0.33 -0.57 20.98
C TRP A 806 -1.63 -1.29 20.62
N ARG A 807 -2.62 -1.45 21.50
CA ARG A 807 -3.90 -2.07 21.12
C ARG A 807 -4.77 -1.07 20.38
N GLN A 808 -5.47 -1.53 19.34
CA GLN A 808 -6.43 -0.70 18.62
C GLN A 808 -7.66 -1.50 18.22
N HIS A 809 -8.75 -1.25 18.92
CA HIS A 809 -10.02 -1.91 18.69
C HIS A 809 -10.98 -0.98 17.95
N ILE A 810 -11.45 -1.40 16.78
CA ILE A 810 -12.34 -0.63 15.92
C ILE A 810 -13.74 -1.18 16.00
N VAL A 811 -14.71 -0.31 16.28
CA VAL A 811 -16.13 -0.67 16.32
C VAL A 811 -16.71 -0.60 14.92
N ALA A 812 -17.45 -1.64 14.54
CA ALA A 812 -18.22 -1.68 13.30
C ALA A 812 -19.66 -1.21 13.53
N SER A 813 -20.34 -0.82 12.46
CA SER A 813 -21.74 -0.42 12.47
C SER A 813 -22.71 -1.57 12.73
N ASN A 814 -22.30 -2.81 12.44
CA ASN A 814 -23.15 -3.98 12.62
C ASN A 814 -23.06 -4.57 14.02
N GLN A 815 -24.18 -5.17 14.43
CA GLN A 815 -24.29 -5.85 15.71
C GLN A 815 -23.59 -7.21 15.69
N TYR A 816 -23.02 -7.62 16.83
CA TYR A 816 -22.44 -8.94 16.97
C TYR A 816 -23.53 -10.03 17.07
N ILE A 817 -23.53 -10.98 16.13
CA ILE A 817 -24.47 -12.12 16.10
C ILE A 817 -23.75 -13.40 16.54
N TYR A 818 -24.29 -14.11 17.53
CA TYR A 818 -23.79 -15.42 17.95
C TYR A 818 -24.47 -16.55 17.16
N HIS A 819 -23.78 -17.20 16.21
CA HIS A 819 -24.36 -18.25 15.37
C HIS A 819 -24.18 -19.68 15.92
N SER A 820 -24.57 -19.92 17.17
CA SER A 820 -24.77 -21.31 17.60
C SER A 820 -26.08 -21.42 18.33
N GLY A 821 -26.94 -22.37 17.95
CA GLY A 821 -28.17 -22.73 18.66
C GLY A 821 -27.92 -23.32 20.06
N ILE A 822 -26.86 -22.89 20.73
CA ILE A 822 -26.55 -23.16 22.13
C ILE A 822 -27.14 -21.98 22.93
N PRO A 823 -28.04 -22.23 23.89
CA PRO A 823 -28.49 -21.19 24.80
C PRO A 823 -27.29 -20.58 25.52
N ASN A 824 -27.09 -19.28 25.34
CA ASN A 824 -26.03 -18.53 26.02
C ASN A 824 -26.10 -18.71 27.55
N ASP A 825 -24.97 -19.02 28.18
CA ASP A 825 -24.75 -18.74 29.61
C ASP A 825 -24.57 -17.21 29.87
N TRP A 826 -24.48 -16.39 28.82
CA TRP A 826 -24.41 -14.92 28.88
C TRP A 826 -25.64 -14.23 28.25
N PRO A 827 -26.63 -13.80 29.06
CA PRO A 827 -27.95 -13.37 28.60
C PRO A 827 -28.03 -12.12 27.68
N ASN A 828 -26.93 -11.55 27.16
CA ASN A 828 -26.94 -10.23 26.50
C ASN A 828 -25.94 -10.01 25.33
N SER A 829 -25.25 -11.03 24.77
CA SER A 829 -24.23 -10.79 23.73
C SER A 829 -24.78 -10.16 22.43
N ASN A 830 -26.00 -10.52 22.04
CA ASN A 830 -26.71 -9.96 20.88
C ASN A 830 -27.27 -8.56 21.18
N LYS A 831 -26.53 -7.69 21.87
CA LYS A 831 -26.86 -6.27 22.16
C LYS A 831 -25.66 -5.34 22.00
N TYR A 832 -24.50 -5.88 21.62
CA TYR A 832 -23.25 -5.13 21.52
C TYR A 832 -22.79 -5.01 20.07
N ALA A 833 -22.16 -3.89 19.75
CA ALA A 833 -21.52 -3.68 18.47
C ALA A 833 -20.39 -4.70 18.24
N ARG A 834 -20.20 -5.10 16.98
CA ARG A 834 -19.06 -5.89 16.52
C ARG A 834 -17.79 -5.04 16.65
N VAL A 835 -16.70 -5.67 17.06
CA VAL A 835 -15.39 -5.04 17.21
C VAL A 835 -14.36 -5.84 16.45
N ILE A 836 -13.48 -5.16 15.72
CA ILE A 836 -12.28 -5.71 15.10
C ILE A 836 -11.06 -5.26 15.92
N TRP A 837 -10.15 -6.19 16.19
CA TRP A 837 -8.88 -5.97 16.85
C TRP A 837 -7.86 -5.75 15.73
N ALA A 838 -7.60 -4.49 15.43
CA ALA A 838 -6.81 -4.09 14.28
C ALA A 838 -5.35 -4.43 14.45
N GLU A 839 -4.84 -4.39 15.69
CA GLU A 839 -3.53 -4.93 15.98
C GLU A 839 -3.53 -6.39 15.54
N GLU A 840 -4.57 -7.16 15.88
CA GLU A 840 -4.75 -8.56 15.53
C GLU A 840 -5.20 -8.82 14.07
N GLY A 841 -4.86 -7.91 13.15
CA GLY A 841 -5.22 -7.97 11.74
C GLY A 841 -6.73 -7.87 11.51
N ILE A 842 -7.46 -8.95 11.76
CA ILE A 842 -8.90 -9.12 11.52
C ILE A 842 -9.64 -9.75 12.69
N ASN A 843 -8.96 -9.94 13.84
CA ASN A 843 -9.61 -10.63 14.95
C ASN A 843 -10.81 -9.86 15.47
N GLY A 844 -11.82 -10.57 15.97
CA GLY A 844 -13.12 -9.98 16.20
C GLY A 844 -13.80 -10.47 17.46
N SER A 845 -14.47 -9.55 18.13
CA SER A 845 -15.28 -9.84 19.32
C SER A 845 -16.48 -8.91 19.38
N HIS A 846 -17.17 -8.90 20.52
CA HIS A 846 -18.15 -7.88 20.84
C HIS A 846 -17.57 -6.89 21.84
N MET A 847 -18.06 -5.64 21.82
CA MET A 847 -17.49 -4.54 22.62
C MET A 847 -17.39 -4.86 24.12
N SER A 848 -18.39 -5.53 24.72
CA SER A 848 -18.33 -5.89 26.14
C SER A 848 -17.22 -6.90 26.50
N TYR A 849 -16.85 -7.81 25.60
CA TYR A 849 -15.76 -8.76 25.83
C TYR A 849 -14.42 -8.04 25.74
N SER A 850 -14.28 -7.21 24.70
CA SER A 850 -13.13 -6.34 24.48
C SER A 850 -12.83 -5.44 25.70
N SER A 851 -13.86 -4.83 26.29
CA SER A 851 -13.68 -4.00 27.49
C SER A 851 -13.36 -4.81 28.76
N ALA A 852 -13.97 -5.98 28.94
CA ALA A 852 -13.90 -6.72 30.20
C ALA A 852 -12.69 -7.67 30.28
N THR A 853 -12.39 -8.37 29.18
CA THR A 853 -11.37 -9.42 29.14
C THR A 853 -10.05 -8.89 28.59
N GLU A 854 -10.10 -8.08 27.53
CA GLU A 854 -8.89 -7.44 26.99
C GLU A 854 -8.53 -6.15 27.74
N GLN A 855 -9.45 -5.61 28.54
CA GLN A 855 -9.26 -4.37 29.31
C GLN A 855 -8.87 -3.18 28.42
N THR A 856 -9.36 -3.15 27.18
CA THR A 856 -9.20 -1.98 26.32
C THR A 856 -10.13 -0.88 26.79
N THR A 857 -9.57 0.31 26.98
CA THR A 857 -10.32 1.46 27.52
C THR A 857 -10.96 2.28 26.41
N TYR A 858 -10.31 2.38 25.25
CA TYR A 858 -10.69 3.27 24.14
C TYR A 858 -11.00 2.48 22.86
N PHE A 859 -11.98 2.96 22.11
CA PHE A 859 -12.37 2.38 20.83
C PHE A 859 -12.25 3.41 19.73
N SER A 860 -11.78 2.95 18.57
CA SER A 860 -11.73 3.71 17.33
C SER A 860 -12.95 3.40 16.46
N THR A 861 -13.22 4.23 15.47
CA THR A 861 -14.23 4.02 14.43
C THR A 861 -13.63 4.32 13.06
N ARG A 862 -14.28 3.86 11.99
CA ARG A 862 -13.96 4.31 10.63
C ARG A 862 -15.21 4.80 9.93
N CYS A 863 -15.15 6.02 9.42
CA CYS A 863 -16.20 6.57 8.58
C CYS A 863 -15.88 6.30 7.11
N VAL A 864 -16.89 5.82 6.38
CA VAL A 864 -16.82 5.46 4.96
C VAL A 864 -17.90 6.19 4.17
N ARG A 865 -17.64 6.38 2.88
CA ARG A 865 -18.53 7.01 1.90
C ARG A 865 -18.68 6.12 0.67
N ASN A 866 -19.90 6.00 0.14
CA ASN A 866 -20.13 5.35 -1.15
C ASN A 866 -19.65 6.25 -2.29
N LEU A 867 -19.03 5.65 -3.31
CA LEU A 867 -18.41 6.33 -4.44
C LEU A 867 -19.03 5.85 -5.76
N GLY A 868 -19.08 6.74 -6.74
CA GLY A 868 -19.58 6.44 -8.07
C GLY A 868 -21.08 6.60 -8.18
N TYR A 869 -21.70 5.78 -9.01
CA TYR A 869 -23.07 6.03 -9.44
C TYR A 869 -23.94 4.78 -9.33
N TYR A 870 -25.24 5.01 -9.27
CA TYR A 870 -26.23 3.97 -9.52
C TYR A 870 -27.13 4.39 -10.69
N TYR A 871 -27.64 3.41 -11.43
CA TYR A 871 -28.62 3.65 -12.47
C TYR A 871 -30.01 3.61 -11.87
N ASP A 872 -30.67 4.76 -11.81
CA ASP A 872 -32.05 4.86 -11.37
C ASP A 872 -33.00 4.50 -12.53
N ALA A 873 -33.64 3.34 -12.41
CA ALA A 873 -34.62 2.87 -13.38
C ALA A 873 -35.88 3.76 -13.43
N GLY A 874 -36.19 4.51 -12.36
CA GLY A 874 -37.34 5.40 -12.28
C GLY A 874 -37.18 6.66 -13.13
N SER A 875 -36.02 7.32 -13.02
CA SER A 875 -35.66 8.50 -13.82
C SER A 875 -34.97 8.18 -15.14
N ASN A 876 -34.51 6.94 -15.35
CA ASN A 876 -33.71 6.50 -16.50
C ASN A 876 -32.41 7.31 -16.64
N GLN A 877 -31.75 7.59 -15.51
CA GLN A 877 -30.52 8.36 -15.43
C GLN A 877 -29.52 7.71 -14.46
N ASN A 878 -28.24 7.97 -14.68
CA ASN A 878 -27.22 7.71 -13.68
C ASN A 878 -27.18 8.91 -12.74
N VAL A 879 -27.17 8.63 -11.45
CA VAL A 879 -27.05 9.63 -10.38
C VAL A 879 -26.02 9.15 -9.35
N ASP A 880 -25.59 10.02 -8.46
CA ASP A 880 -24.64 9.65 -7.41
C ASP A 880 -25.20 8.51 -6.53
N ILE A 881 -24.34 7.56 -6.15
CA ILE A 881 -24.76 6.41 -5.33
C ILE A 881 -25.31 6.80 -3.95
N THR A 882 -25.02 8.00 -3.44
CA THR A 882 -25.59 8.48 -2.17
C THR A 882 -27.10 8.78 -2.28
N GLU A 883 -27.60 9.07 -3.49
CA GLU A 883 -29.03 9.21 -3.78
C GLU A 883 -29.74 7.85 -3.94
N ALA A 884 -29.01 6.73 -3.90
CA ALA A 884 -29.59 5.41 -4.01
C ALA A 884 -30.43 5.07 -2.76
N PRO A 885 -31.50 4.26 -2.91
CA PRO A 885 -32.16 3.64 -1.77
C PRO A 885 -31.14 3.00 -0.82
N PRO A 886 -31.24 3.19 0.50
CA PRO A 886 -30.23 2.73 1.47
C PRO A 886 -29.89 1.25 1.44
N GLU A 887 -30.76 0.40 0.87
CA GLU A 887 -30.54 -1.04 0.69
C GLU A 887 -29.55 -1.36 -0.44
N ILE A 888 -29.30 -0.43 -1.36
CA ILE A 888 -28.37 -0.59 -2.46
C ILE A 888 -26.93 -0.47 -1.94
N GLU A 889 -26.16 -1.52 -2.14
CA GLU A 889 -24.76 -1.60 -1.77
C GLU A 889 -23.85 -1.23 -2.97
N PRO A 890 -22.67 -0.65 -2.71
CA PRO A 890 -21.65 -0.53 -3.75
C PRO A 890 -21.20 -1.88 -4.29
N ASP A 891 -20.57 -1.85 -5.46
CA ASP A 891 -19.93 -3.04 -6.03
C ASP A 891 -18.96 -3.69 -5.03
N PRO A 892 -18.99 -5.03 -4.84
CA PRO A 892 -18.09 -5.69 -3.90
C PRO A 892 -16.64 -5.69 -4.39
N TYR A 893 -15.69 -5.57 -3.45
CA TYR A 893 -14.24 -5.63 -3.72
C TYR A 893 -13.72 -7.08 -3.90
N VAL A 894 -14.45 -8.10 -3.44
CA VAL A 894 -14.21 -9.51 -3.77
C VAL A 894 -15.50 -10.11 -4.29
N THR A 895 -15.45 -10.76 -5.44
CA THR A 895 -16.57 -11.57 -5.94
C THR A 895 -16.26 -13.05 -5.76
N MET A 896 -17.31 -13.87 -5.74
CA MET A 896 -17.15 -15.29 -5.50
C MET A 896 -18.14 -16.08 -6.36
N THR A 897 -17.67 -17.18 -6.93
CA THR A 897 -18.50 -18.11 -7.71
C THR A 897 -18.43 -19.51 -7.11
N ARG A 898 -19.59 -20.14 -6.91
CA ARG A 898 -19.66 -21.55 -6.52
C ARG A 898 -19.45 -22.44 -7.74
N LYS A 899 -18.47 -23.34 -7.66
CA LYS A 899 -18.10 -24.25 -8.75
C LYS A 899 -18.34 -25.71 -8.37
N LYS A 900 -18.42 -26.55 -9.40
CA LYS A 900 -18.56 -28.00 -9.28
C LYS A 900 -17.54 -28.71 -10.18
N LEU A 901 -16.82 -29.68 -9.61
CA LEU A 901 -16.05 -30.67 -10.34
C LEU A 901 -16.99 -31.76 -10.87
N ASN A 902 -17.02 -31.94 -12.18
CA ASN A 902 -17.82 -32.96 -12.84
C ASN A 902 -17.12 -34.32 -12.81
N ASP A 903 -17.88 -35.39 -13.06
CA ASP A 903 -17.35 -36.76 -13.07
C ASP A 903 -16.30 -36.99 -14.18
N ASP A 904 -16.29 -36.15 -15.21
CA ASP A 904 -15.33 -36.16 -16.32
C ASP A 904 -14.06 -35.32 -16.05
N GLY A 905 -13.95 -34.71 -14.87
CA GLY A 905 -12.82 -33.86 -14.48
C GLY A 905 -12.94 -32.40 -14.91
N THR A 906 -14.03 -32.00 -15.58
CA THR A 906 -14.26 -30.59 -15.95
C THR A 906 -14.85 -29.78 -14.80
N VAL A 907 -14.64 -28.46 -14.82
CA VAL A 907 -15.21 -27.52 -13.84
C VAL A 907 -16.36 -26.74 -14.48
N SER A 908 -17.47 -26.60 -13.77
CA SER A 908 -18.64 -25.82 -14.20
C SER A 908 -19.24 -25.02 -13.05
N ASP A 909 -20.01 -23.98 -13.37
CA ASP A 909 -20.75 -23.21 -12.36
C ASP A 909 -21.84 -24.05 -11.71
N TYR A 910 -21.98 -23.93 -10.39
CA TYR A 910 -23.05 -24.59 -9.67
C TYR A 910 -24.35 -23.76 -9.80
N PRO A 911 -25.46 -24.31 -10.30
CA PRO A 911 -26.70 -23.55 -10.48
C PRO A 911 -27.30 -23.15 -9.12
N GLU A 912 -27.48 -21.84 -8.89
CA GLU A 912 -27.99 -21.23 -7.64
C GLU A 912 -29.39 -21.70 -7.22
N SER A 913 -30.16 -22.32 -8.11
CA SER A 913 -31.59 -22.61 -7.93
C SER A 913 -31.92 -23.93 -7.21
N ASN A 914 -30.95 -24.66 -6.65
CA ASN A 914 -31.22 -25.92 -5.95
C ASN A 914 -31.11 -25.80 -4.41
N PRO A 915 -32.24 -25.63 -3.68
CA PRO A 915 -32.26 -25.45 -2.23
C PRO A 915 -32.00 -26.73 -1.41
N ALA A 916 -31.78 -27.88 -2.06
CA ALA A 916 -31.36 -29.11 -1.38
C ALA A 916 -29.84 -29.08 -1.12
N ASN A 917 -29.47 -28.30 -0.11
CA ASN A 917 -28.11 -27.99 0.30
C ASN A 917 -27.37 -29.23 0.86
N THR A 918 -26.98 -30.15 -0.02
CA THR A 918 -26.14 -31.30 0.34
C THR A 918 -24.77 -31.06 -0.25
N TYR A 919 -23.83 -30.63 0.60
CA TYR A 919 -22.40 -30.61 0.27
C TYR A 919 -21.98 -31.98 -0.23
N ASN A 920 -21.59 -32.05 -1.50
CA ASN A 920 -20.92 -33.22 -2.02
C ASN A 920 -19.41 -32.94 -2.09
N ASP A 921 -18.67 -34.01 -2.31
CA ASP A 921 -17.22 -34.09 -2.40
C ASP A 921 -16.60 -33.33 -3.60
N LYS A 922 -17.40 -32.56 -4.35
CA LYS A 922 -17.02 -31.94 -5.63
C LYS A 922 -17.38 -30.47 -5.77
N THR A 923 -17.98 -29.84 -4.75
CA THR A 923 -18.26 -28.38 -4.77
C THR A 923 -17.19 -27.58 -4.07
N PHE A 924 -16.82 -26.45 -4.66
CA PHE A 924 -15.79 -25.54 -4.15
C PHE A 924 -16.10 -24.08 -4.53
N TYR A 925 -15.32 -23.13 -4.01
CA TYR A 925 -15.48 -21.70 -4.26
C TYR A 925 -14.25 -21.12 -4.95
N GLN A 926 -14.49 -20.32 -5.98
CA GLN A 926 -13.48 -19.45 -6.59
C GLN A 926 -13.75 -18.02 -6.20
N PHE A 927 -12.72 -17.33 -5.73
CA PHE A 927 -12.73 -15.95 -5.32
C PHE A 927 -11.96 -15.13 -6.35
N ASP A 928 -12.57 -14.05 -6.80
CA ASP A 928 -11.96 -13.05 -7.67
C ASP A 928 -11.71 -11.78 -6.84
N CYS A 929 -10.42 -11.48 -6.68
CA CYS A 929 -9.92 -10.36 -5.91
C CYS A 929 -9.40 -9.23 -6.81
N SER A 930 -9.64 -9.29 -8.12
CA SER A 930 -9.15 -8.32 -9.11
C SER A 930 -9.63 -6.89 -8.87
N ARG A 931 -10.75 -6.71 -8.16
CA ARG A 931 -11.30 -5.39 -7.80
C ARG A 931 -10.56 -4.73 -6.63
N ILE A 932 -9.67 -5.45 -5.93
CA ILE A 932 -8.72 -4.86 -4.97
C ILE A 932 -7.52 -4.35 -5.76
N ASN A 933 -7.05 -3.15 -5.43
CA ASN A 933 -5.88 -2.53 -6.04
C ASN A 933 -4.66 -3.48 -6.02
N ALA A 934 -3.99 -3.63 -7.17
CA ALA A 934 -2.93 -4.62 -7.35
C ALA A 934 -1.75 -4.45 -6.40
N THR A 935 -1.48 -3.23 -5.91
CA THR A 935 -0.45 -2.98 -4.88
C THR A 935 -0.71 -3.76 -3.59
N SER A 936 -1.95 -4.17 -3.30
CA SER A 936 -2.31 -5.00 -2.15
C SER A 936 -2.40 -6.51 -2.47
N LEU A 937 -2.14 -6.90 -3.71
CA LEU A 937 -2.15 -8.28 -4.16
C LEU A 937 -0.73 -8.83 -4.32
N ARG A 938 -0.61 -10.15 -4.47
CA ARG A 938 0.62 -10.85 -4.81
C ARG A 938 0.44 -11.69 -6.08
N GLU A 939 1.55 -12.11 -6.65
CA GLU A 939 1.56 -13.10 -7.73
C GLU A 939 1.09 -14.47 -7.24
N ALA A 940 0.47 -15.21 -8.15
CA ALA A 940 0.05 -16.59 -7.94
C ALA A 940 1.26 -17.52 -7.73
N VAL A 941 1.11 -18.49 -6.83
CA VAL A 941 2.11 -19.55 -6.62
C VAL A 941 1.46 -20.93 -6.65
N ASP A 942 2.23 -21.91 -7.10
CA ASP A 942 1.83 -23.33 -7.21
C ASP A 942 2.47 -24.22 -6.12
N HIS A 943 3.26 -23.64 -5.22
CA HIS A 943 3.94 -24.30 -4.12
C HIS A 943 3.49 -23.76 -2.75
N GLU A 944 3.82 -24.47 -1.67
CA GLU A 944 3.48 -24.05 -0.31
C GLU A 944 4.17 -22.73 0.07
N LEU A 945 3.42 -21.79 0.63
CA LEU A 945 3.97 -20.49 1.02
C LEU A 945 5.02 -20.69 2.12
N VAL A 946 6.10 -19.91 2.08
CA VAL A 946 7.04 -19.88 3.21
C VAL A 946 6.36 -19.26 4.44
N SER A 947 6.79 -19.62 5.66
CA SER A 947 6.26 -19.04 6.90
C SER A 947 6.63 -17.55 6.95
N HIS A 948 5.66 -16.68 7.21
CA HIS A 948 5.83 -15.23 7.07
C HIS A 948 4.95 -14.45 8.05
N ASP A 949 5.25 -13.18 8.32
CA ASP A 949 4.37 -12.32 9.12
C ASP A 949 3.25 -11.66 8.32
N GLU A 950 2.29 -11.04 9.00
CA GLU A 950 1.15 -10.35 8.39
C GLU A 950 1.53 -9.19 7.45
N ASN A 951 2.76 -8.68 7.54
CA ASN A 951 3.27 -7.59 6.73
C ASN A 951 3.96 -8.06 5.43
N SER A 952 4.24 -9.35 5.31
CA SER A 952 4.85 -9.97 4.13
C SER A 952 3.93 -9.94 2.90
N PRO A 953 4.48 -9.92 1.65
CA PRO A 953 3.68 -10.05 0.43
C PRO A 953 3.01 -11.42 0.39
N MET A 954 3.60 -12.43 1.01
CA MET A 954 3.01 -13.78 1.10
C MET A 954 1.73 -13.81 1.93
N ALA A 955 1.51 -12.79 2.78
CA ALA A 955 0.24 -12.60 3.48
C ALA A 955 -0.82 -11.90 2.60
N CYS A 956 -0.50 -11.44 1.39
CA CYS A 956 -1.44 -10.79 0.47
C CYS A 956 -2.26 -11.81 -0.33
N LEU A 957 -3.42 -11.39 -0.83
CA LEU A 957 -4.25 -12.21 -1.72
C LEU A 957 -3.60 -12.29 -3.11
N SER A 958 -3.73 -13.42 -3.80
CA SER A 958 -3.54 -13.48 -5.26
C SER A 958 -4.71 -12.78 -5.98
N ARG A 959 -4.56 -12.48 -7.28
CA ARG A 959 -5.65 -11.88 -8.09
C ARG A 959 -6.92 -12.75 -8.08
N GLY A 960 -6.76 -14.06 -7.95
CA GLY A 960 -7.84 -14.98 -7.64
C GLY A 960 -7.32 -16.25 -7.01
N PHE A 961 -8.16 -16.89 -6.21
CA PHE A 961 -7.83 -18.19 -5.61
C PHE A 961 -9.08 -19.06 -5.45
N GLU A 962 -8.83 -20.34 -5.33
CA GLU A 962 -9.83 -21.36 -5.13
C GLU A 962 -9.69 -22.01 -3.76
N ALA A 963 -10.78 -22.18 -3.02
CA ALA A 963 -10.82 -22.94 -1.78
C ALA A 963 -11.18 -24.40 -2.06
N ALA A 964 -10.40 -25.36 -1.55
CA ALA A 964 -10.55 -26.78 -1.84
C ALA A 964 -11.95 -27.36 -1.48
N PRO A 965 -12.40 -28.44 -2.16
CA PRO A 965 -13.64 -29.14 -1.81
C PRO A 965 -13.64 -29.71 -0.38
N VAL A 966 -14.83 -29.87 0.24
CA VAL A 966 -14.97 -30.30 1.65
C VAL A 966 -14.45 -31.72 1.93
N SER A 967 -14.47 -32.61 0.93
CA SER A 967 -14.14 -34.04 1.05
C SER A 967 -12.66 -34.36 1.09
N THR A 968 -11.80 -33.41 0.73
CA THR A 968 -10.35 -33.60 0.74
C THR A 968 -9.75 -33.62 2.15
N SER A 969 -10.58 -33.89 3.17
CA SER A 969 -10.27 -34.06 4.59
C SER A 969 -8.94 -34.77 4.79
N ILE A 970 -7.97 -34.03 5.31
CA ILE A 970 -6.67 -34.57 5.71
C ILE A 970 -6.68 -34.76 7.21
N THR A 971 -6.61 -36.02 7.63
CA THR A 971 -6.45 -36.38 9.02
C THR A 971 -4.98 -36.29 9.38
N MET A 972 -4.60 -35.29 10.19
CA MET A 972 -3.29 -35.33 10.85
C MET A 972 -3.26 -36.53 11.79
N LYS A 973 -2.58 -37.61 11.41
CA LYS A 973 -2.50 -38.83 12.24
C LYS A 973 -1.58 -38.60 13.44
N SER A 974 -2.18 -38.67 14.63
CA SER A 974 -1.55 -38.85 15.95
C SER A 974 -0.41 -37.90 16.33
N TYR A 975 -0.76 -36.82 17.03
CA TYR A 975 0.18 -36.13 17.93
C TYR A 975 0.62 -37.10 19.04
N GLN A 976 1.93 -37.33 19.21
CA GLN A 976 2.44 -37.99 20.41
C GLN A 976 2.34 -36.99 21.58
N ASN A 977 1.53 -37.33 22.59
CA ASN A 977 1.48 -36.61 23.85
C ASN A 977 2.86 -36.61 24.50
N TYR A 978 3.47 -35.45 24.71
CA TYR A 978 4.67 -35.32 25.54
C TYR A 978 4.26 -34.85 26.94
N SER A 979 4.52 -35.69 27.94
CA SER A 979 4.28 -35.38 29.34
C SER A 979 5.57 -34.91 30.00
N PHE A 980 5.57 -33.70 30.55
CA PHE A 980 6.67 -33.21 31.40
C PHE A 980 6.08 -32.64 32.69
N GLY A 981 6.47 -33.17 33.85
CA GLY A 981 5.99 -32.62 35.13
C GLY A 981 4.51 -32.83 35.47
N GLY A 982 3.83 -33.83 34.88
CA GLY A 982 2.45 -34.19 35.24
C GLY A 982 1.36 -33.41 34.51
N GLU A 983 1.72 -32.47 33.65
CA GLU A 983 0.81 -31.83 32.70
C GLU A 983 1.06 -32.35 31.27
N THR A 984 -0.02 -32.46 30.49
CA THR A 984 0.01 -32.92 29.09
C THR A 984 0.07 -31.70 28.19
N TYR A 985 1.17 -31.54 27.43
CA TYR A 985 1.37 -30.39 26.54
C TYR A 985 1.21 -30.83 25.08
N ASN A 986 0.33 -30.16 24.33
CA ASN A 986 0.24 -30.29 22.86
C ASN A 986 1.22 -29.30 22.22
N LEU A 987 2.48 -29.69 22.04
CA LEU A 987 3.50 -28.80 21.44
C LEU A 987 3.38 -28.71 19.90
N GLN A 988 3.31 -27.46 19.42
CA GLN A 988 3.98 -26.90 18.23
C GLN A 988 3.53 -27.30 16.81
N TYR A 989 2.45 -26.68 16.33
CA TYR A 989 2.01 -26.73 14.92
C TYR A 989 3.06 -26.19 13.91
N PHE A 990 3.59 -24.99 14.13
CA PHE A 990 4.52 -24.32 13.18
C PHE A 990 5.91 -24.96 13.12
N ASN A 991 6.54 -25.26 14.27
CA ASN A 991 7.83 -25.95 14.26
C ASN A 991 7.71 -27.35 13.65
N HIS A 992 6.60 -28.06 13.86
CA HIS A 992 6.45 -29.36 13.24
C HIS A 992 6.24 -29.23 11.74
N MET A 993 5.52 -28.23 11.25
CA MET A 993 5.32 -28.00 9.81
C MET A 993 6.60 -27.54 9.09
N ASP A 994 7.37 -26.59 9.65
CA ASP A 994 8.62 -26.14 9.03
C ASP A 994 9.75 -27.17 9.16
N ASN A 995 9.85 -27.87 10.31
CA ASN A 995 10.77 -29.02 10.44
C ASN A 995 10.29 -30.20 9.60
N TYR A 996 8.98 -30.37 9.36
CA TYR A 996 8.43 -31.39 8.48
C TYR A 996 8.71 -31.05 7.02
N LEU A 997 8.54 -29.81 6.56
CA LEU A 997 8.97 -29.41 5.22
C LEU A 997 10.47 -29.71 5.08
N ALA A 998 11.31 -29.25 6.03
CA ALA A 998 12.74 -29.53 6.03
C ALA A 998 13.10 -31.04 6.12
N ALA A 999 12.32 -31.86 6.82
CA ALA A 999 12.55 -33.31 6.99
C ALA A 999 11.84 -34.19 5.95
N SER A 1000 10.83 -33.68 5.25
CA SER A 1000 10.17 -34.32 4.10
C SER A 1000 11.09 -34.28 2.89
N PHE A 1001 11.99 -33.30 2.84
CA PHE A 1001 13.15 -33.29 1.95
C PHE A 1001 14.33 -34.15 2.46
N GLY A 1002 14.19 -34.81 3.61
CA GLY A 1002 15.24 -35.52 4.34
C GLY A 1002 14.76 -36.76 5.09
N GLY A 1003 14.01 -37.65 4.44
CA GLY A 1003 13.97 -39.07 4.80
C GLY A 1003 13.41 -39.47 6.17
N LEU A 1004 12.29 -38.89 6.64
CA LEU A 1004 11.46 -39.48 7.70
C LEU A 1004 10.08 -39.87 7.16
N ASP A 1005 9.81 -41.17 7.25
CA ASP A 1005 8.63 -41.88 6.77
C ASP A 1005 7.36 -41.45 7.53
N VAL A 1006 6.70 -40.39 7.07
CA VAL A 1006 5.32 -40.02 7.48
C VAL A 1006 4.59 -39.27 6.36
N ASN A 1007 3.65 -39.96 5.71
CA ASN A 1007 2.63 -39.39 4.82
C ASN A 1007 1.77 -38.34 5.55
N LEU A 1008 2.16 -37.07 5.49
CA LEU A 1008 1.49 -35.91 6.10
C LEU A 1008 1.36 -34.78 5.06
N ASN A 1009 0.87 -35.08 3.85
CA ASN A 1009 0.39 -34.05 2.93
C ASN A 1009 -0.80 -33.34 3.59
N VAL A 1010 -0.59 -32.12 4.10
CA VAL A 1010 -1.61 -31.30 4.80
C VAL A 1010 -2.69 -30.78 3.86
N CYS A 1011 -2.34 -30.60 2.57
CA CYS A 1011 -3.23 -30.23 1.49
C CYS A 1011 -3.18 -31.22 0.32
N PRO A 1012 -4.25 -31.34 -0.49
CA PRO A 1012 -4.24 -32.13 -1.73
C PRO A 1012 -3.22 -31.62 -2.73
N ALA A 1013 -2.82 -32.46 -3.68
CA ALA A 1013 -1.92 -32.06 -4.76
C ALA A 1013 -2.45 -30.82 -5.50
N GLY A 1014 -1.60 -29.80 -5.67
CA GLY A 1014 -1.95 -28.52 -6.28
C GLY A 1014 -2.66 -27.52 -5.36
N TYR A 1015 -2.90 -27.87 -4.09
CA TYR A 1015 -3.38 -26.94 -3.06
C TYR A 1015 -2.34 -26.79 -1.95
N ARG A 1016 -2.38 -25.65 -1.27
CA ARG A 1016 -1.53 -25.25 -0.16
C ARG A 1016 -2.35 -24.71 1.00
N LEU A 1017 -1.71 -24.47 2.15
CA LEU A 1017 -2.37 -23.76 3.23
C LEU A 1017 -2.61 -22.28 2.87
N PRO A 1018 -3.73 -21.69 3.34
CA PRO A 1018 -4.01 -20.28 3.12
C PRO A 1018 -3.08 -19.39 3.95
N ASN A 1019 -2.90 -18.16 3.51
CA ASN A 1019 -2.42 -17.08 4.38
C ASN A 1019 -3.58 -16.46 5.19
N VAL A 1020 -3.27 -15.50 6.07
CA VAL A 1020 -4.28 -14.87 6.94
C VAL A 1020 -5.39 -14.17 6.16
N ARG A 1021 -5.07 -13.50 5.03
CA ARG A 1021 -6.04 -12.76 4.21
C ARG A 1021 -6.95 -13.69 3.41
N GLU A 1022 -6.40 -14.74 2.81
CA GLU A 1022 -7.18 -15.79 2.11
C GLU A 1022 -8.14 -16.48 3.07
N MET A 1023 -7.65 -16.82 4.26
CA MET A 1023 -8.46 -17.37 5.35
C MET A 1023 -9.58 -16.39 5.77
N SER A 1024 -9.31 -15.07 5.78
CA SER A 1024 -10.30 -14.03 6.07
C SER A 1024 -11.45 -14.01 5.09
N VAL A 1025 -11.13 -14.09 3.79
CA VAL A 1025 -12.10 -14.06 2.70
C VAL A 1025 -12.99 -15.30 2.76
N ILE A 1026 -12.39 -16.48 2.93
CA ILE A 1026 -13.12 -17.75 3.07
C ILE A 1026 -14.07 -17.73 4.26
N TRP A 1027 -13.71 -17.07 5.37
CA TRP A 1027 -14.49 -17.16 6.60
C TRP A 1027 -15.49 -16.02 6.78
N ASN A 1028 -15.07 -14.77 6.55
CA ASN A 1028 -15.90 -13.60 6.82
C ASN A 1028 -16.73 -13.20 5.61
N VAL A 1029 -16.12 -13.11 4.42
CA VAL A 1029 -16.81 -12.67 3.20
C VAL A 1029 -17.83 -13.73 2.77
N LEU A 1030 -17.44 -15.01 2.73
CA LEU A 1030 -18.38 -16.10 2.42
C LEU A 1030 -19.56 -16.17 3.40
N SER A 1031 -19.33 -15.94 4.71
CA SER A 1031 -20.39 -15.96 5.72
C SER A 1031 -21.34 -14.77 5.59
N ALA A 1032 -20.81 -13.58 5.29
CA ALA A 1032 -21.58 -12.34 5.20
C ALA A 1032 -22.54 -12.31 4.00
N LEU A 1033 -22.19 -12.98 2.91
CA LEU A 1033 -23.05 -13.10 1.72
C LEU A 1033 -24.24 -14.07 1.90
N ASN A 1034 -24.50 -14.52 3.14
CA ASN A 1034 -25.67 -15.30 3.56
C ASN A 1034 -26.01 -16.48 2.63
N THR A 1035 -24.97 -17.18 2.17
CA THR A 1035 -25.06 -18.32 1.26
C THR A 1035 -25.75 -19.55 1.88
N GLY A 1036 -26.15 -19.49 3.17
CA GLY A 1036 -26.76 -20.61 3.89
C GLY A 1036 -25.78 -21.77 4.15
N ASP A 1037 -24.48 -21.50 4.02
CA ASP A 1037 -23.45 -22.47 3.69
C ASP A 1037 -22.43 -22.68 4.83
N SER A 1038 -22.93 -22.65 6.07
CA SER A 1038 -22.13 -22.84 7.30
C SER A 1038 -21.38 -24.17 7.36
N ASP A 1039 -21.86 -25.19 6.65
CA ASP A 1039 -21.24 -26.51 6.61
C ASP A 1039 -20.00 -26.55 5.69
N TYR A 1040 -19.88 -25.66 4.69
CA TYR A 1040 -18.66 -25.56 3.86
C TYR A 1040 -17.47 -25.11 4.70
N ILE A 1041 -17.70 -24.17 5.59
CA ILE A 1041 -16.68 -23.51 6.39
C ILE A 1041 -16.12 -24.50 7.42
N GLY A 1042 -16.99 -25.28 8.08
CA GLY A 1042 -16.61 -26.30 9.07
C GLY A 1042 -16.41 -25.73 10.47
N LYS A 1043 -16.27 -26.60 11.48
CA LYS A 1043 -16.13 -26.21 12.91
C LYS A 1043 -14.68 -26.31 13.43
N ASP A 1044 -13.80 -26.93 12.66
CA ASP A 1044 -12.41 -27.19 13.05
C ASP A 1044 -11.50 -25.99 12.82
N PRO A 1045 -10.40 -25.84 13.59
CA PRO A 1045 -9.41 -24.80 13.36
C PRO A 1045 -8.78 -24.92 11.97
N VAL A 1046 -8.84 -23.87 11.15
CA VAL A 1046 -8.02 -23.77 9.93
C VAL A 1046 -6.74 -23.00 10.26
N PRO A 1047 -5.56 -23.58 10.06
CA PRO A 1047 -4.30 -22.87 10.25
C PRO A 1047 -3.88 -22.07 9.02
N SER A 1048 -3.16 -20.97 9.25
CA SER A 1048 -2.53 -20.15 8.21
C SER A 1048 -1.00 -20.30 8.21
N ARG A 1049 -0.34 -20.03 7.08
CA ARG A 1049 1.12 -19.88 6.99
C ARG A 1049 1.64 -18.54 7.54
N THR A 1050 0.72 -17.63 7.87
CA THR A 1050 1.05 -16.34 8.46
C THR A 1050 1.20 -16.45 9.98
N HIS A 1051 2.25 -15.85 10.53
CA HIS A 1051 2.48 -15.69 11.96
C HIS A 1051 2.37 -14.22 12.38
N TRP A 1052 2.23 -14.01 13.69
CA TRP A 1052 2.03 -12.73 14.34
C TRP A 1052 3.36 -12.01 14.63
N SER A 1053 3.51 -10.75 14.18
CA SER A 1053 4.73 -9.95 14.43
C SER A 1053 4.57 -8.79 15.41
N LEU A 1054 3.36 -8.41 15.80
CA LEU A 1054 3.12 -7.19 16.59
C LEU A 1054 3.26 -7.36 18.13
N GLY A 1055 3.68 -6.26 18.79
CA GLY A 1055 3.77 -6.14 20.24
C GLY A 1055 4.78 -7.09 20.91
N CYS A 1056 4.70 -7.21 22.24
CA CYS A 1056 5.62 -8.04 23.04
C CYS A 1056 5.52 -9.55 22.78
N HIS A 1057 4.50 -9.98 22.04
CA HIS A 1057 4.32 -11.38 21.63
C HIS A 1057 4.96 -11.69 20.27
N GLY A 1058 5.32 -10.67 19.47
CA GLY A 1058 5.96 -10.81 18.16
C GLY A 1058 7.50 -10.74 18.17
N THR A 1059 8.12 -10.21 19.24
CA THR A 1059 9.58 -10.03 19.33
C THR A 1059 10.32 -11.34 19.68
N GLY A 1060 10.38 -12.28 18.73
CA GLY A 1060 11.08 -13.55 18.89
C GLY A 1060 11.27 -14.34 17.60
N LYS A 1061 12.09 -13.82 16.67
CA LYS A 1061 12.64 -14.46 15.44
C LYS A 1061 12.22 -15.92 15.21
N VAL A 1062 11.05 -16.20 14.59
CA VAL A 1062 10.53 -17.54 14.13
C VAL A 1062 10.41 -18.63 15.23
N THR A 1063 11.15 -18.43 16.32
CA THR A 1063 11.45 -19.10 17.57
C THR A 1063 10.29 -19.36 18.49
N ASN A 1064 9.38 -18.38 18.55
CA ASN A 1064 8.30 -18.24 19.53
C ASN A 1064 7.04 -17.55 18.97
N ALA A 1065 6.95 -17.34 17.64
CA ALA A 1065 5.84 -16.61 17.03
C ALA A 1065 4.49 -17.35 17.16
N TRP A 1066 3.44 -16.59 17.47
CA TRP A 1066 2.06 -17.07 17.47
C TRP A 1066 1.57 -17.14 16.04
N GLY A 1067 0.78 -18.14 15.67
CA GLY A 1067 0.21 -18.22 14.33
C GLY A 1067 -1.27 -17.92 14.29
N TRP A 1068 -1.74 -17.52 13.11
CA TRP A 1068 -3.15 -17.31 12.86
C TRP A 1068 -3.87 -18.66 12.66
N GLY A 1069 -4.99 -18.83 13.34
CA GLY A 1069 -5.96 -19.88 13.03
C GLY A 1069 -7.39 -19.39 13.15
N MET A 1070 -8.37 -20.10 12.61
CA MET A 1070 -9.79 -19.74 12.74
C MET A 1070 -10.63 -20.88 13.29
N THR A 1071 -11.40 -20.64 14.37
CA THR A 1071 -12.36 -21.59 14.94
C THR A 1071 -13.71 -20.91 15.18
N ASN A 1072 -14.83 -21.57 14.87
CA ASN A 1072 -16.19 -21.15 15.29
C ASN A 1072 -16.42 -19.62 15.23
N GLN A 1073 -16.15 -19.00 14.07
CA GLN A 1073 -16.35 -17.57 13.78
C GLN A 1073 -15.42 -16.58 14.51
N LYS A 1074 -14.32 -17.07 15.08
CA LYS A 1074 -13.23 -16.26 15.62
C LYS A 1074 -11.93 -16.64 14.94
N SER A 1075 -11.16 -15.65 14.51
CA SER A 1075 -9.71 -15.85 14.42
C SER A 1075 -9.15 -16.01 15.83
N LEU A 1076 -8.15 -16.86 15.96
CA LEU A 1076 -7.42 -17.09 17.19
C LEU A 1076 -5.95 -16.87 16.88
N MET A 1077 -5.26 -16.14 17.75
CA MET A 1077 -3.83 -16.26 17.86
C MET A 1077 -3.51 -17.55 18.62
N ALA A 1078 -2.79 -18.47 17.99
CA ALA A 1078 -2.34 -19.72 18.62
C ALA A 1078 -0.89 -19.58 19.08
N ASN A 1079 -0.66 -19.72 20.39
CA ASN A 1079 0.67 -19.62 21.02
C ASN A 1079 1.56 -20.80 20.62
N LYS A 1080 2.85 -20.51 20.39
CA LYS A 1080 3.88 -21.55 20.26
C LYS A 1080 4.08 -22.41 21.52
N ASN A 1081 3.72 -21.90 22.69
CA ASN A 1081 3.95 -22.51 24.02
C ASN A 1081 2.68 -22.67 24.90
N GLY A 1082 1.48 -22.40 24.36
CA GLY A 1082 0.22 -22.42 25.12
C GLY A 1082 -0.59 -23.71 24.95
N THR A 1083 -1.13 -24.22 26.06
CA THR A 1083 -2.00 -25.39 26.14
C THR A 1083 -3.41 -25.08 25.65
N SER A 1084 -3.64 -25.05 24.33
CA SER A 1084 -5.01 -25.19 23.79
C SER A 1084 -5.14 -26.56 23.10
N SER A 1085 -6.13 -27.33 23.54
CA SER A 1085 -6.37 -28.73 23.16
C SER A 1085 -7.30 -28.86 21.96
N HIS A 1086 -7.05 -28.10 20.88
CA HIS A 1086 -7.86 -28.22 19.67
C HIS A 1086 -7.22 -29.20 18.67
N LEU A 1087 -7.89 -30.33 18.44
CA LEU A 1087 -7.56 -31.26 17.37
C LEU A 1087 -7.91 -30.60 16.02
N ILE A 1088 -6.89 -30.35 15.19
CA ILE A 1088 -7.10 -29.94 13.78
C ILE A 1088 -7.45 -31.19 12.99
N THR A 1089 -8.72 -31.34 12.59
CA THR A 1089 -9.18 -32.55 11.88
C THR A 1089 -9.47 -32.32 10.39
N LYS A 1090 -9.65 -31.06 9.95
CA LYS A 1090 -9.93 -30.69 8.54
C LYS A 1090 -9.41 -29.28 8.18
N PRO A 1091 -8.14 -29.12 7.75
CA PRO A 1091 -7.67 -27.82 7.24
C PRO A 1091 -8.41 -27.45 5.94
N ARG A 1092 -8.68 -26.15 5.72
CA ARG A 1092 -9.08 -25.61 4.41
C ARG A 1092 -7.82 -25.24 3.65
N CYS A 1093 -7.69 -25.75 2.44
CA CYS A 1093 -6.57 -25.47 1.55
C CYS A 1093 -7.02 -24.58 0.40
N VAL A 1094 -6.08 -23.87 -0.20
CA VAL A 1094 -6.31 -22.96 -1.31
C VAL A 1094 -5.36 -23.23 -2.46
N LYS A 1095 -5.74 -22.79 -3.65
CA LYS A 1095 -4.93 -22.82 -4.86
C LYS A 1095 -5.05 -21.47 -5.56
N ASP A 1096 -3.95 -20.87 -5.96
CA ASP A 1096 -3.99 -19.63 -6.75
C ASP A 1096 -4.47 -19.90 -8.18
N LEU A 1097 -5.16 -18.92 -8.76
CA LEU A 1097 -5.75 -18.97 -10.10
C LEU A 1097 -5.00 -18.07 -11.09
#